data_AF-A0A2N2A1F6-F1
#
_entry.id   AF-A0A2N2A1F6-F1
#
_cell.length_a   1.000
_cell.length_b   1.000
_cell.length_c   1.000
_cell.angle_alpha   90.00
_cell.angle_beta   90.00
_cell.angle_gamma   90.00
#
_symmetry.space_group_name_H-M   'P 1'
#
loop_
_entity.id
_entity.type
_entity.pdbx_description
1 polymer ?
#
loop_
_entity_poly.entity_id
_entity_poly.type
_entity_poly.pdbx_seq_one_letter_code
_entity_poly.pdbx_strand_id
1 'polypeptide(L)'
;MTAEVTPYVISFTADTPQPTAEITPEPVAEEVAIDPAVQAIRDTLYLDRDSLQLVGFKGAIFLYTEPSKDAEHIKLENDTPLKVPDELIVLSEVTSERGDLFFQVRAVFSNDTGYVLEKDTRYSQLARSGVSGFAQIESNGCFILADANKKSDVLATESDQAVRILGEYHDFYYILTENGKLGFVEPAQLTLIERDDLEQRLALASAPGVLATMSDPLTEASAANAAKMLRAGVKSAALDYWNTAQDHTTQQGQLKKATVAMLSNAVGTGLLPVGREGIKYQPCLEVPPLAEGEELQQGLDFNIHGSIFTDSPLTSVSASFVSLGESSSIDVTVTFNPEDAVRNYSICSSKETVEEKALDTLFDISMLRAGRYRYTLSAKTVAHPEGITLQSTECKIVDTKRIVLTRNKFDDNYIEASKFFGGDTDKFLFHYSLTDDRGISTENDWRNKYIVESSLGRVHSDAVPYFEAANHYLENTYVCVTIISPRTGNVTNGRVTLLKDLIDKETTYVPRFQSNLEYVSHHTLGTAIDVNDNMYPNFNILSNHDLVGSDVKHHLAYNGIKTADDGRQYYDFSYDGSYSARFNRVPKTIINYLLYELAFFRAGFQWGYYYETACDGMHFMLTENDINRHMHSDIGLRKIYTYIDPEWTYTPSASPAATAP
;
A
#
# COMPACT_ATOMS: atom_id res chain seq x y z
N MET A 1 -81.63 -25.98 51.99
CA MET A 1 -80.79 -24.90 52.58
C MET A 1 -79.54 -24.83 51.75
N THR A 2 -79.38 -23.70 51.08
CA THR A 2 -78.45 -23.37 49.99
C THR A 2 -77.25 -22.60 50.52
N ALA A 3 -76.08 -22.78 49.91
CA ALA A 3 -74.97 -21.83 49.96
C ALA A 3 -74.19 -21.90 48.64
N GLU A 4 -74.19 -20.79 47.91
CA GLU A 4 -73.41 -20.54 46.70
C GLU A 4 -72.01 -20.04 47.08
N VAL A 5 -71.01 -20.44 46.30
CA VAL A 5 -69.63 -19.96 46.40
C VAL A 5 -69.33 -19.14 45.14
N THR A 6 -68.95 -17.88 45.30
CA THR A 6 -68.43 -17.03 44.21
C THR A 6 -67.00 -16.61 44.55
N PRO A 7 -66.02 -16.83 43.64
CA PRO A 7 -64.64 -16.38 43.84
C PRO A 7 -64.47 -14.90 43.47
N TYR A 8 -63.82 -14.15 44.35
CA TYR A 8 -63.42 -12.76 44.15
C TYR A 8 -62.15 -12.66 43.30
N VAL A 9 -62.19 -11.85 42.24
CA VAL A 9 -61.01 -11.37 41.50
C VAL A 9 -60.97 -9.86 41.67
N ILE A 10 -59.90 -9.35 42.28
CA ILE A 10 -59.67 -7.92 42.49
C ILE A 10 -58.72 -7.43 41.40
N SER A 11 -59.20 -6.55 40.53
CA SER A 11 -58.43 -5.77 39.56
C SER A 11 -58.31 -4.33 40.05
N PHE A 12 -57.10 -3.78 40.06
CA PHE A 12 -56.84 -2.37 40.37
C PHE A 12 -56.45 -1.62 39.10
N THR A 13 -57.15 -0.53 38.82
CA THR A 13 -56.86 0.44 37.75
C THR A 13 -56.75 1.85 38.33
N ALA A 14 -55.77 2.58 37.78
CA ALA A 14 -55.70 4.04 37.57
C ALA A 14 -55.54 4.98 38.79
N ASP A 15 -54.37 5.64 38.87
CA ASP A 15 -54.17 7.07 38.55
C ASP A 15 -52.97 7.61 39.32
N THR A 16 -51.85 7.84 38.62
CA THR A 16 -50.64 8.45 39.19
C THR A 16 -50.64 9.95 38.88
N PRO A 17 -50.51 10.85 39.87
CA PRO A 17 -50.42 12.29 39.63
C PRO A 17 -49.07 12.69 39.03
N GLN A 18 -49.13 13.68 38.15
CA GLN A 18 -48.00 14.28 37.43
C GLN A 18 -47.08 15.07 38.39
N PRO A 19 -45.75 14.83 38.43
CA PRO A 19 -44.84 15.63 39.24
C PRO A 19 -44.40 16.91 38.50
N THR A 20 -44.30 17.98 39.28
CA THR A 20 -43.85 19.32 38.92
C THR A 20 -42.39 19.29 38.45
N ALA A 21 -42.08 19.97 37.33
CA ALA A 21 -40.73 20.11 36.83
C ALA A 21 -39.91 21.05 37.74
N GLU A 22 -38.91 20.51 38.43
CA GLU A 22 -37.78 21.30 38.90
C GLU A 22 -36.87 21.62 37.72
N ILE A 23 -36.51 22.89 37.57
CA ILE A 23 -35.56 23.36 36.56
C ILE A 23 -34.17 22.89 37.00
N THR A 24 -33.70 21.82 36.39
CA THR A 24 -32.28 21.41 36.44
C THR A 24 -31.43 22.54 35.86
N PRO A 25 -30.39 23.03 36.56
CA PRO A 25 -29.46 23.98 35.96
C PRO A 25 -28.80 23.34 34.73
N GLU A 26 -28.68 24.10 33.64
CA GLU A 26 -27.95 23.66 32.45
C GLU A 26 -26.56 23.16 32.86
N PRO A 27 -26.10 22.01 32.32
CA PRO A 27 -24.74 21.55 32.55
C PRO A 27 -23.79 22.61 32.01
N VAL A 28 -22.96 23.15 32.90
CA VAL A 28 -21.80 23.94 32.51
C VAL A 28 -20.96 23.03 31.62
N ALA A 29 -20.80 23.42 30.36
CA ALA A 29 -19.89 22.73 29.45
C ALA A 29 -18.50 22.77 30.09
N GLU A 30 -18.01 21.61 30.56
CA GLU A 30 -16.58 21.46 30.77
C GLU A 30 -15.92 21.71 29.42
N GLU A 31 -15.05 22.73 29.33
CA GLU A 31 -14.14 22.87 28.20
C GLU A 31 -13.37 21.57 28.08
N VAL A 32 -13.74 20.74 27.10
CA VAL A 32 -12.97 19.55 26.74
C VAL A 32 -11.59 20.06 26.33
N ALA A 33 -10.60 19.90 27.20
CA ALA A 33 -9.23 20.29 26.90
C ALA A 33 -8.77 19.52 25.66
N ILE A 34 -8.65 20.22 24.53
CA ILE A 34 -8.15 19.65 23.28
C ILE A 34 -6.67 19.35 23.47
N ASP A 35 -6.23 18.16 23.06
CA ASP A 35 -4.83 17.79 23.10
C ASP A 35 -3.98 18.81 22.31
N PRO A 36 -2.85 19.31 22.86
CA PRO A 36 -2.04 20.32 22.18
C PRO A 36 -1.54 19.92 20.80
N ALA A 37 -1.29 18.63 20.54
CA ALA A 37 -0.87 18.16 19.23
C ALA A 37 -2.04 18.20 18.22
N VAL A 38 -3.25 17.86 18.68
CA VAL A 38 -4.47 18.01 17.86
C VAL A 38 -4.74 19.48 17.57
N GLN A 39 -4.58 20.37 18.55
CA GLN A 39 -4.73 21.81 18.33
C GLN A 39 -3.71 22.34 17.31
N ALA A 40 -2.45 21.89 17.37
CA ALA A 40 -1.45 22.28 16.39
C ALA A 40 -1.81 21.86 14.95
N ILE A 41 -2.45 20.69 14.78
CA ILE A 41 -2.96 20.25 13.46
C ILE A 41 -4.12 21.17 13.01
N ARG A 42 -5.06 21.48 13.91
CA ARG A 42 -6.18 22.39 13.62
C ARG A 42 -5.69 23.74 13.12
N ASP A 43 -4.70 24.29 13.82
CA ASP A 43 -4.10 25.59 13.51
C ASP A 43 -3.31 25.53 12.19
N THR A 44 -2.56 24.46 11.96
CA THR A 44 -1.75 24.30 10.74
C THR A 44 -2.63 24.22 9.50
N LEU A 45 -3.73 23.46 9.56
CA LEU A 45 -4.62 23.23 8.43
C LEU A 45 -5.73 24.29 8.29
N TYR A 46 -5.79 25.28 9.18
CA TYR A 46 -6.83 26.32 9.22
C TYR A 46 -8.26 25.75 9.28
N LEU A 47 -8.50 24.81 10.20
CA LEU A 47 -9.79 24.13 10.33
C LEU A 47 -10.97 25.06 10.66
N ASP A 48 -10.67 26.21 11.26
CA ASP A 48 -11.63 27.26 11.58
C ASP A 48 -12.20 27.96 10.32
N ARG A 49 -11.65 27.66 9.12
CA ARG A 49 -12.01 28.34 7.87
C ARG A 49 -12.48 27.36 6.82
N ASP A 50 -13.70 27.55 6.34
CA ASP A 50 -14.25 26.75 5.24
C ASP A 50 -13.47 26.98 3.95
N SER A 51 -13.18 28.23 3.62
CA SER A 51 -12.35 28.61 2.47
C SER A 51 -11.18 29.50 2.90
N LEU A 52 -10.09 29.43 2.13
CA LEU A 52 -8.95 30.34 2.27
C LEU A 52 -8.95 31.30 1.09
N GLN A 53 -8.91 32.59 1.39
CA GLN A 53 -8.71 33.61 0.36
C GLN A 53 -7.23 33.68 0.03
N LEU A 54 -6.91 33.52 -1.26
CA LEU A 54 -5.56 33.65 -1.80
C LEU A 54 -5.45 34.92 -2.64
N VAL A 55 -4.33 35.62 -2.50
CA VAL A 55 -4.00 36.81 -3.30
C VAL A 55 -2.60 36.69 -3.88
N GLY A 56 -2.41 37.17 -5.11
CA GLY A 56 -1.11 37.16 -5.78
C GLY A 56 -0.52 38.56 -5.97
N PHE A 57 0.73 38.64 -6.43
CA PHE A 57 1.43 39.92 -6.68
C PHE A 57 2.14 39.99 -8.04
N LYS A 58 2.02 41.13 -8.74
CA LYS A 58 2.70 41.39 -10.04
C LYS A 58 4.13 41.93 -9.91
N GLY A 59 4.52 42.34 -8.71
CA GLY A 59 5.82 42.92 -8.42
C GLY A 59 6.30 42.47 -7.04
N ALA A 60 7.16 43.27 -6.43
CA ALA A 60 7.70 42.97 -5.11
C ALA A 60 6.58 42.90 -4.05
N ILE A 61 6.67 41.91 -3.17
CA ILE A 61 5.83 41.79 -1.98
C ILE A 61 6.53 42.54 -0.85
N PHE A 62 5.90 43.59 -0.33
CA PHE A 62 6.38 44.31 0.86
C PHE A 62 5.53 43.90 2.05
N LEU A 63 6.14 43.15 2.96
CA LEU A 63 5.48 42.61 4.15
C LEU A 63 5.73 43.56 5.32
N TYR A 64 4.71 44.33 5.69
CA TYR A 64 4.74 45.28 6.79
C TYR A 64 4.52 44.57 8.13
N THR A 65 5.20 45.04 9.17
CA THR A 65 5.05 44.53 10.55
C THR A 65 3.70 44.93 11.19
N GLU A 66 3.11 46.02 10.72
CA GLU A 66 1.83 46.57 11.18
C GLU A 66 1.00 47.05 9.96
N PRO A 67 -0.33 47.23 10.06
CA PRO A 67 -1.19 47.71 8.97
C PRO A 67 -0.99 49.21 8.70
N SER A 68 0.22 49.61 8.32
CA SER A 68 0.62 50.99 8.03
C SER A 68 1.76 51.01 7.02
N LYS A 69 1.70 51.92 6.05
CA LYS A 69 2.79 52.14 5.07
C LYS A 69 4.07 52.69 5.69
N ASP A 70 3.96 53.28 6.88
CA ASP A 70 5.09 53.86 7.60
C ASP A 70 5.76 52.83 8.52
N ALA A 71 5.20 51.62 8.64
CA ALA A 71 5.76 50.54 9.45
C ALA A 71 7.03 49.96 8.81
N GLU A 72 7.87 49.34 9.64
CA GLU A 72 8.99 48.55 9.14
C GLU A 72 8.45 47.42 8.25
N HIS A 73 9.13 47.20 7.11
CA HIS A 73 8.76 46.17 6.17
C HIS A 73 9.98 45.46 5.62
N ILE A 74 9.77 44.21 5.22
CA ILE A 74 10.72 43.44 4.44
C ILE A 74 10.21 43.31 3.01
N LYS A 75 11.14 43.22 2.06
CA LYS A 75 10.83 42.75 0.71
C LYS A 75 10.89 41.23 0.75
N LEU A 76 9.74 40.57 0.60
CA LEU A 76 9.64 39.12 0.60
C LEU A 76 10.02 38.58 -0.79
N GLU A 77 10.92 37.61 -0.83
CA GLU A 77 11.34 36.91 -2.04
C GLU A 77 11.09 35.40 -1.85
N ASN A 78 10.59 34.74 -2.90
CA ASN A 78 10.40 33.29 -2.89
C ASN A 78 11.72 32.60 -3.25
N ASP A 79 12.57 32.37 -2.25
CA ASP A 79 13.85 31.67 -2.39
C ASP A 79 13.72 30.15 -2.17
N THR A 80 12.48 29.64 -2.14
CA THR A 80 12.24 28.21 -1.87
C THR A 80 12.44 27.37 -3.13
N PRO A 81 12.69 26.06 -3.00
CA PRO A 81 12.71 25.17 -4.16
C PRO A 81 11.33 25.04 -4.86
N LEU A 82 10.26 25.55 -4.24
CA LEU A 82 8.90 25.49 -4.77
C LEU A 82 8.72 26.48 -5.92
N LYS A 83 8.36 25.99 -7.10
CA LYS A 83 8.01 26.80 -8.28
C LYS A 83 6.55 27.25 -8.26
N VAL A 84 6.08 27.65 -7.08
CA VAL A 84 4.73 28.17 -6.86
C VAL A 84 4.68 29.67 -7.20
N PRO A 85 3.57 30.19 -7.75
CA PRO A 85 3.39 31.63 -7.90
C PRO A 85 3.52 32.38 -6.56
N ASP A 86 4.02 33.63 -6.61
CA ASP A 86 4.13 34.50 -5.43
C ASP A 86 2.75 34.88 -4.89
N GLU A 87 2.23 34.02 -4.00
CA GLU A 87 0.90 34.11 -3.44
C GLU A 87 0.91 34.08 -1.92
N LEU A 88 -0.14 34.66 -1.36
CA LEU A 88 -0.30 34.83 0.07
C LEU A 88 -1.70 34.36 0.49
N ILE A 89 -1.77 33.67 1.63
CA ILE A 89 -3.00 33.33 2.34
C ILE A 89 -3.44 34.55 3.12
N VAL A 90 -4.67 35.04 2.87
CA VAL A 90 -5.26 36.13 3.65
C VAL A 90 -5.78 35.57 4.97
N LEU A 91 -5.18 36.02 6.06
CA LEU A 91 -5.53 35.67 7.44
C LEU A 91 -6.63 36.59 7.96
N SER A 92 -6.58 37.90 7.71
CA SER A 92 -7.66 38.81 8.09
C SER A 92 -7.58 40.12 7.32
N GLU A 93 -8.67 40.88 7.31
CA GLU A 93 -8.72 42.23 6.75
C GLU A 93 -8.67 43.26 7.87
N VAL A 94 -7.79 44.26 7.75
CA VAL A 94 -7.60 45.30 8.76
C VAL A 94 -7.58 46.66 8.09
N THR A 95 -8.44 47.56 8.54
CA THR A 95 -8.43 48.96 8.08
C THR A 95 -7.53 49.77 8.99
N SER A 96 -6.50 50.39 8.43
CA SER A 96 -5.58 51.28 9.16
C SER A 96 -6.28 52.55 9.67
N GLU A 97 -5.67 53.27 10.61
CA GLU A 97 -6.18 54.56 11.11
C GLU A 97 -6.36 55.61 10.00
N ARG A 98 -5.62 55.47 8.89
CA ARG A 98 -5.71 56.35 7.71
C ARG A 98 -6.76 55.91 6.69
N GLY A 99 -7.48 54.82 6.95
CA GLY A 99 -8.53 54.29 6.09
C GLY A 99 -8.04 53.41 4.93
N ASP A 100 -6.74 53.13 4.82
CA ASP A 100 -6.23 52.13 3.88
C ASP A 100 -6.55 50.72 4.38
N LEU A 101 -7.04 49.84 3.49
CA LEU A 101 -7.28 48.42 3.76
C LEU A 101 -6.00 47.60 3.60
N PHE A 102 -5.65 46.86 4.63
CA PHE A 102 -4.55 45.89 4.66
C PHE A 102 -5.10 44.48 4.82
N PHE A 103 -4.42 43.52 4.19
CA PHE A 103 -4.57 42.11 4.50
C PHE A 103 -3.43 41.68 5.43
N GLN A 104 -3.78 41.08 6.56
CA GLN A 104 -2.85 40.24 7.29
C GLN A 104 -2.70 38.94 6.50
N VAL A 105 -1.48 38.52 6.24
CA VAL A 105 -1.19 37.43 5.31
C VAL A 105 -0.10 36.49 5.83
N ARG A 106 -0.09 35.26 5.31
CA ARG A 106 1.03 34.30 5.38
C ARG A 106 1.46 33.91 3.97
N ALA A 107 2.75 33.83 3.71
CA ALA A 107 3.26 33.35 2.42
C ALA A 107 2.88 31.88 2.15
N VAL A 108 2.54 31.54 0.91
CA VAL A 108 2.24 30.14 0.54
C VAL A 108 3.50 29.30 0.29
N PHE A 109 4.68 29.88 0.39
CA PHE A 109 5.98 29.24 0.16
C PHE A 109 6.90 29.32 1.39
N SER A 110 6.53 30.07 2.42
CA SER A 110 7.29 30.19 3.67
C SER A 110 6.36 30.34 4.88
N ASN A 111 6.93 30.49 6.07
CA ASN A 111 6.16 30.77 7.29
C ASN A 111 6.08 32.26 7.62
N ASP A 112 6.52 33.14 6.72
CA ASP A 112 6.51 34.59 6.96
C ASP A 112 5.09 35.13 7.01
N THR A 113 4.81 35.94 8.02
CA THR A 113 3.52 36.60 8.25
C THR A 113 3.68 38.10 8.40
N GLY A 114 2.69 38.87 7.95
CA GLY A 114 2.66 40.31 8.16
C GLY A 114 1.49 40.94 7.41
N TYR A 115 1.62 42.21 7.05
CA TYR A 115 0.55 42.98 6.42
C TYR A 115 0.94 43.41 5.01
N VAL A 116 -0.01 43.38 4.08
CA VAL A 116 0.12 43.92 2.72
C VAL A 116 -1.08 44.79 2.40
N LEU A 117 -0.94 45.77 1.51
CA LEU A 117 -2.10 46.56 1.08
C LEU A 117 -2.95 45.78 0.08
N GLU A 118 -4.27 45.82 0.27
CA GLU A 118 -5.23 45.18 -0.63
C GLU A 118 -5.06 45.64 -2.08
N LYS A 119 -4.91 46.96 -2.29
CA LYS A 119 -4.78 47.55 -3.64
C LYS A 119 -3.51 47.14 -4.40
N ASP A 120 -2.52 46.59 -3.69
CA ASP A 120 -1.27 46.12 -4.29
C ASP A 120 -1.37 44.63 -4.70
N THR A 121 -2.47 43.96 -4.32
CA THR A 121 -2.75 42.56 -4.66
C THR A 121 -3.40 42.40 -6.04
N ARG A 122 -3.42 41.15 -6.53
CA ARG A 122 -4.24 40.69 -7.66
C ARG A 122 -4.93 39.39 -7.29
N TYR A 123 -5.89 38.99 -8.14
CA TYR A 123 -6.43 37.63 -8.12
C TYR A 123 -5.31 36.59 -8.15
N SER A 124 -5.45 35.60 -7.27
CA SER A 124 -4.58 34.43 -7.21
C SER A 124 -4.67 33.62 -8.50
N GLN A 125 -3.53 33.09 -8.92
CA GLN A 125 -3.39 32.11 -10.00
C GLN A 125 -3.72 30.69 -9.53
N LEU A 126 -3.63 30.40 -8.22
CA LEU A 126 -4.09 29.15 -7.61
C LEU A 126 -5.61 29.11 -7.40
N ALA A 127 -6.28 30.27 -7.38
CA ALA A 127 -7.71 30.39 -7.14
C ALA A 127 -8.54 29.98 -8.37
N ARG A 128 -8.74 28.67 -8.56
CA ARG A 128 -9.91 28.14 -9.29
C ARG A 128 -11.09 28.00 -8.32
N SER A 129 -12.26 28.48 -8.74
CA SER A 129 -13.49 28.38 -7.95
C SER A 129 -13.82 26.91 -7.63
N GLY A 130 -13.99 26.57 -6.35
CA GLY A 130 -14.47 25.25 -5.90
C GLY A 130 -13.39 24.23 -5.54
N VAL A 131 -12.11 24.61 -5.45
CA VAL A 131 -11.00 23.66 -5.23
C VAL A 131 -10.31 23.82 -3.86
N SER A 132 -10.73 24.78 -3.02
CA SER A 132 -10.26 24.89 -1.64
C SER A 132 -11.05 23.96 -0.73
N GLY A 133 -10.38 23.17 0.11
CA GLY A 133 -11.05 22.24 1.01
C GLY A 133 -10.07 21.34 1.76
N PHE A 134 -10.56 20.22 2.28
CA PHE A 134 -9.73 19.22 2.94
C PHE A 134 -9.67 17.96 2.07
N ALA A 135 -8.54 17.26 2.17
CA ALA A 135 -8.41 15.96 1.56
C ALA A 135 -7.64 15.02 2.47
N GLN A 136 -7.85 13.73 2.26
CA GLN A 136 -7.06 12.66 2.82
C GLN A 136 -6.06 12.19 1.77
N ILE A 137 -4.79 12.02 2.16
CA ILE A 137 -3.82 11.28 1.33
C ILE A 137 -4.24 9.81 1.35
N GLU A 138 -4.56 9.25 0.18
CA GLU A 138 -4.96 7.85 0.02
C GLU A 138 -3.85 6.97 -0.58
N SER A 139 -2.91 7.55 -1.33
CA SER A 139 -1.86 6.74 -1.95
C SER A 139 -0.91 6.21 -0.89
N ASN A 140 -0.46 4.96 -1.09
CA ASN A 140 0.67 4.40 -0.37
C ASN A 140 1.93 5.21 -0.77
N GLY A 141 2.13 6.41 -0.25
CA GLY A 141 3.17 7.34 -0.68
C GLY A 141 2.64 8.35 -1.70
N CYS A 142 2.27 9.52 -1.19
CA CYS A 142 1.93 10.69 -1.98
C CYS A 142 3.18 11.50 -2.25
N PHE A 143 3.53 11.68 -3.52
CA PHE A 143 4.65 12.53 -3.90
C PHE A 143 4.24 13.99 -3.83
N ILE A 144 4.85 14.71 -2.89
CA ILE A 144 4.77 16.17 -2.78
C ILE A 144 5.88 16.75 -3.66
N LEU A 145 5.50 17.39 -4.75
CA LEU A 145 6.39 17.83 -5.81
C LEU A 145 6.74 19.32 -5.66
N ALA A 146 7.94 19.68 -6.10
CA ALA A 146 8.42 21.07 -6.09
C ALA A 146 7.73 21.96 -7.15
N ASP A 147 7.10 21.36 -8.17
CA ASP A 147 6.45 22.05 -9.29
C ASP A 147 5.21 21.24 -9.72
N ALA A 148 4.26 21.90 -10.40
CA ALA A 148 3.06 21.29 -10.96
C ALA A 148 3.39 20.48 -12.23
N ASN A 149 4.28 19.51 -12.08
CA ASN A 149 4.82 18.69 -13.15
C ASN A 149 5.24 17.33 -12.59
N LYS A 150 4.75 16.25 -13.20
CA LYS A 150 5.04 14.86 -12.79
C LYS A 150 6.52 14.49 -12.76
N LYS A 151 7.37 15.24 -13.48
CA LYS A 151 8.82 15.03 -13.54
C LYS A 151 9.61 15.96 -12.60
N SER A 152 8.92 16.71 -11.74
CA SER A 152 9.56 17.60 -10.78
C SER A 152 10.22 16.80 -9.66
N ASP A 153 11.11 17.48 -8.93
CA ASP A 153 11.75 16.91 -7.76
C ASP A 153 10.71 16.61 -6.68
N VAL A 154 10.84 15.44 -6.05
CA VAL A 154 10.01 15.03 -4.91
C VAL A 154 10.58 15.68 -3.64
N LEU A 155 9.80 16.59 -3.05
CA LEU A 155 10.14 17.26 -1.78
C LEU A 155 9.90 16.35 -0.57
N ALA A 156 8.84 15.56 -0.63
CA ALA A 156 8.50 14.61 0.41
C ALA A 156 7.60 13.50 -0.15
N THR A 157 7.64 12.35 0.51
CA THR A 157 6.66 11.28 0.33
C THR A 157 5.91 11.13 1.63
N GLU A 158 4.61 11.42 1.62
CA GLU A 158 3.76 11.36 2.83
C GLU A 158 2.64 10.33 2.65
N SER A 159 2.04 9.86 3.73
CA SER A 159 0.93 8.89 3.71
C SER A 159 0.04 9.08 4.92
N ASP A 160 -1.23 8.66 4.83
CA ASP A 160 -2.18 8.57 5.95
C ASP A 160 -2.49 9.90 6.69
N GLN A 161 -2.13 11.07 6.12
CA GLN A 161 -2.36 12.40 6.69
C GLN A 161 -3.51 13.13 5.98
N ALA A 162 -4.21 13.98 6.73
CA ALA A 162 -5.09 14.98 6.15
C ALA A 162 -4.28 16.16 5.59
N VAL A 163 -4.83 16.84 4.59
CA VAL A 163 -4.21 18.00 3.96
C VAL A 163 -5.25 19.09 3.71
N ARG A 164 -4.80 20.34 3.76
CA ARG A 164 -5.56 21.50 3.32
C ARG A 164 -5.20 21.78 1.87
N ILE A 165 -6.18 21.72 0.97
CA ILE A 165 -5.99 22.15 -0.41
C ILE A 165 -6.10 23.67 -0.45
N LEU A 166 -5.01 24.32 -0.82
CA LEU A 166 -4.94 25.78 -0.94
C LEU A 166 -5.50 26.24 -2.30
N GLY A 167 -5.23 25.49 -3.36
CA GLY A 167 -5.75 25.77 -4.69
C GLY A 167 -5.26 24.78 -5.75
N GLU A 168 -5.47 25.12 -7.01
CA GLU A 168 -5.12 24.28 -8.16
C GLU A 168 -4.25 25.04 -9.16
N TYR A 169 -3.21 24.38 -9.67
CA TYR A 169 -2.31 24.93 -10.67
C TYR A 169 -1.89 23.86 -11.66
N HIS A 170 -2.09 24.10 -12.95
CA HIS A 170 -1.76 23.16 -14.03
C HIS A 170 -2.25 21.71 -13.80
N ASP A 171 -3.47 21.56 -13.28
CA ASP A 171 -4.12 20.28 -12.95
C ASP A 171 -3.49 19.54 -11.74
N PHE A 172 -2.67 20.23 -10.94
CA PHE A 172 -2.17 19.77 -9.64
C PHE A 172 -2.83 20.54 -8.50
N TYR A 173 -3.02 19.89 -7.35
CA TYR A 173 -3.39 20.55 -6.12
C TYR A 173 -2.16 21.07 -5.40
N TYR A 174 -2.22 22.31 -4.96
CA TYR A 174 -1.24 22.88 -4.03
C TYR A 174 -1.76 22.68 -2.61
N ILE A 175 -1.04 21.92 -1.80
CA ILE A 175 -1.52 21.43 -0.50
C ILE A 175 -0.63 21.88 0.65
N LEU A 176 -1.22 21.88 1.85
CA LEU A 176 -0.55 22.03 3.14
C LEU A 176 -0.87 20.80 4.00
N THR A 177 0.13 20.09 4.49
CA THR A 177 -0.02 18.86 5.29
C THR A 177 -0.15 19.14 6.80
N GLU A 178 -0.54 18.13 7.59
CA GLU A 178 -0.61 18.21 9.07
C GLU A 178 0.71 18.66 9.71
N ASN A 179 1.86 18.36 9.09
CA ASN A 179 3.20 18.75 9.56
C ASN A 179 3.70 20.09 8.97
N GLY A 180 2.84 20.81 8.24
CA GLY A 180 3.15 22.14 7.70
C GLY A 180 3.97 22.14 6.41
N LYS A 181 4.15 20.99 5.75
CA LYS A 181 4.82 20.93 4.44
C LYS A 181 3.89 21.39 3.33
N LEU A 182 4.48 22.07 2.36
CA LEU A 182 3.82 22.62 1.18
C LEU A 182 4.35 21.97 -0.08
N GLY A 183 3.49 21.83 -1.10
CA GLY A 183 3.91 21.41 -2.43
C GLY A 183 2.75 20.99 -3.33
N PHE A 184 3.10 20.52 -4.53
CA PHE A 184 2.13 20.10 -5.55
C PHE A 184 1.88 18.60 -5.49
N VAL A 185 0.62 18.20 -5.62
CA VAL A 185 0.20 16.80 -5.61
C VAL A 185 -0.77 16.55 -6.76
N GLU A 186 -0.69 15.38 -7.37
CA GLU A 186 -1.69 14.97 -8.36
C GLU A 186 -3.04 14.71 -7.68
N PRO A 187 -4.17 15.25 -8.18
CA PRO A 187 -5.49 15.01 -7.60
C PRO A 187 -5.83 13.54 -7.35
N ALA A 188 -5.36 12.62 -8.20
CA ALA A 188 -5.60 11.18 -8.06
C ALA A 188 -4.96 10.54 -6.81
N GLN A 189 -4.02 11.21 -6.15
CA GLN A 189 -3.39 10.74 -4.91
C GLN A 189 -4.17 11.14 -3.65
N LEU A 190 -5.23 11.95 -3.80
CA LEU A 190 -6.02 12.51 -2.72
C LEU A 190 -7.50 12.15 -2.84
N THR A 191 -8.17 12.01 -1.71
CA THR A 191 -9.64 11.98 -1.63
C THR A 191 -10.15 13.18 -0.85
N LEU A 192 -11.04 13.94 -1.46
CA LEU A 192 -11.68 15.08 -0.80
C LEU A 192 -12.51 14.60 0.40
N ILE A 193 -12.37 15.29 1.52
CA ILE A 193 -13.13 15.03 2.75
C ILE A 193 -13.81 16.31 3.21
N GLU A 194 -14.93 16.17 3.90
CA GLU A 194 -15.60 17.31 4.52
C GLU A 194 -14.89 17.70 5.82
N ARG A 195 -15.07 18.96 6.24
CA ARG A 195 -14.50 19.44 7.52
C ARG A 195 -14.97 18.58 8.70
N ASP A 196 -16.25 18.23 8.71
CA ASP A 196 -16.86 17.48 9.81
C ASP A 196 -16.25 16.08 9.95
N ASP A 197 -15.86 15.44 8.83
CA ASP A 197 -15.15 14.16 8.83
C ASP A 197 -13.76 14.30 9.46
N LEU A 198 -13.04 15.38 9.11
CA LEU A 198 -11.72 15.68 9.69
C LEU A 198 -11.81 16.00 11.18
N GLU A 199 -12.80 16.79 11.59
CA GLU A 199 -13.11 17.11 12.99
C GLU A 199 -13.40 15.84 13.80
N GLN A 200 -14.20 14.93 13.25
CA GLN A 200 -14.51 13.65 13.88
C GLN A 200 -13.25 12.78 14.02
N ARG A 201 -12.40 12.73 12.99
CA ARG A 201 -11.09 12.03 13.04
C ARG A 201 -10.21 12.59 14.15
N LEU A 202 -10.08 13.92 14.23
CA LEU A 202 -9.27 14.58 15.25
C LEU A 202 -9.84 14.35 16.66
N ALA A 203 -11.16 14.43 16.85
CA ALA A 203 -11.80 14.15 18.13
C ALA A 203 -11.57 12.71 18.60
N LEU A 204 -11.60 11.73 17.69
CA LEU A 204 -11.27 10.34 17.99
C LEU A 204 -9.79 10.15 18.35
N ALA A 205 -8.88 10.90 17.72
CA ALA A 205 -7.46 10.89 18.06
C ALA A 205 -7.19 11.46 19.48
N SER A 206 -8.00 12.43 19.92
CA SER A 206 -7.93 13.04 21.26
C SER A 206 -8.52 12.17 22.39
N ALA A 207 -9.13 11.02 22.08
CA ALA A 207 -9.80 10.23 23.10
C ALA A 207 -8.78 9.72 24.16
N PRO A 208 -9.10 9.71 25.48
CA PRO A 208 -8.13 9.35 26.52
C PRO A 208 -7.44 7.99 26.32
N GLY A 209 -8.18 6.99 25.83
CA GLY A 209 -7.63 5.66 25.52
C GLY A 209 -6.70 5.63 24.30
N VAL A 210 -6.78 6.65 23.43
CA VAL A 210 -5.89 6.85 22.28
C VAL A 210 -4.65 7.64 22.72
N LEU A 211 -4.81 8.68 23.53
CA LEU A 211 -3.69 9.42 24.11
C LEU A 211 -2.75 8.53 24.93
N ALA A 212 -3.30 7.53 25.64
CA ALA A 212 -2.49 6.53 26.34
C ALA A 212 -1.45 5.86 25.43
N THR A 213 -1.80 5.60 24.16
CA THR A 213 -0.90 4.94 23.18
C THR A 213 0.31 5.78 22.78
N MET A 214 0.31 7.09 23.07
CA MET A 214 1.48 7.94 22.85
C MET A 214 2.64 7.58 23.78
N SER A 215 2.34 6.93 24.91
CA SER A 215 3.33 6.50 25.90
C SER A 215 3.32 5.00 26.19
N ASP A 216 2.18 4.33 25.95
CA ASP A 216 2.00 2.90 26.14
C ASP A 216 2.20 2.15 24.81
N PRO A 217 3.17 1.22 24.71
CA PRO A 217 3.40 0.41 23.51
C PRO A 217 2.27 -0.59 23.20
N LEU A 218 1.30 -0.78 24.10
CA LEU A 218 0.18 -1.73 23.93
C LEU A 218 0.66 -3.12 23.50
N THR A 219 1.58 -3.72 24.27
CA THR A 219 2.24 -4.99 23.90
C THR A 219 1.29 -6.18 23.77
N GLU A 220 0.07 -6.09 24.32
CA GLU A 220 -0.95 -7.12 24.19
C GLU A 220 -1.73 -6.99 22.86
N ALA A 221 -1.68 -8.04 22.04
CA ALA A 221 -2.38 -8.12 20.77
C ALA A 221 -3.90 -8.22 20.99
N SER A 222 -4.67 -7.22 20.52
CA SER A 222 -6.14 -7.30 20.49
C SER A 222 -6.73 -6.36 19.46
N ALA A 223 -7.94 -6.66 18.98
CA ALA A 223 -8.67 -5.75 18.09
C ALA A 223 -8.93 -4.37 18.74
N ALA A 224 -9.10 -4.32 20.07
CA ALA A 224 -9.28 -3.08 20.80
C ALA A 224 -8.02 -2.22 20.81
N ASN A 225 -6.84 -2.81 21.02
CA ASN A 225 -5.57 -2.10 20.96
C ASN A 225 -5.21 -1.68 19.54
N ALA A 226 -5.54 -2.51 18.54
CA ALA A 226 -5.36 -2.17 17.12
C ALA A 226 -6.18 -0.92 16.75
N ALA A 227 -7.44 -0.86 17.21
CA ALA A 227 -8.30 0.31 17.01
C ALA A 227 -7.76 1.58 17.70
N LYS A 228 -7.15 1.46 18.89
CA LYS A 228 -6.50 2.61 19.57
C LYS A 228 -5.29 3.11 18.78
N MET A 229 -4.43 2.19 18.32
CA MET A 229 -3.24 2.51 17.53
C MET A 229 -3.61 3.19 16.20
N LEU A 230 -4.61 2.66 15.47
CA LEU A 230 -5.14 3.27 14.24
C LEU A 230 -5.56 4.73 14.46
N ARG A 231 -6.25 5.02 15.58
CA ARG A 231 -6.70 6.39 15.90
C ARG A 231 -5.56 7.30 16.34
N ALA A 232 -4.52 6.76 16.95
CA ALA A 232 -3.36 7.53 17.41
C ALA A 232 -2.45 7.96 16.26
N GLY A 233 -2.50 7.24 15.15
CA GLY A 233 -1.73 7.55 13.95
C GLY A 233 -0.24 7.21 14.08
N VAL A 234 0.55 7.85 13.22
CA VAL A 234 1.93 7.43 12.92
C VAL A 234 2.99 7.76 13.98
N LYS A 235 2.60 8.37 15.11
CA LYS A 235 3.53 8.84 16.15
C LYS A 235 3.37 8.14 17.50
N SER A 236 2.51 7.14 17.60
CA SER A 236 2.25 6.44 18.86
C SER A 236 3.41 5.50 19.27
N ALA A 237 3.64 5.34 20.56
CA ALA A 237 4.55 4.34 21.11
C ALA A 237 4.09 2.92 20.74
N ALA A 238 2.77 2.70 20.63
CA ALA A 238 2.20 1.47 20.13
C ALA A 238 2.65 1.17 18.70
N LEU A 239 2.56 2.15 17.79
CA LEU A 239 3.05 1.96 16.44
C LEU A 239 4.56 1.70 16.41
N ASP A 240 5.34 2.47 17.17
CA ASP A 240 6.80 2.30 17.19
C ASP A 240 7.22 0.88 17.63
N TYR A 241 6.51 0.30 18.60
CA TYR A 241 6.70 -1.08 19.02
C TYR A 241 6.21 -2.07 17.96
N TRP A 242 4.96 -1.98 17.51
CA TRP A 242 4.35 -2.96 16.61
C TRP A 242 4.93 -2.94 15.19
N ASN A 243 5.53 -1.83 14.76
CA ASN A 243 6.32 -1.78 13.52
C ASN A 243 7.52 -2.73 13.55
N THR A 244 8.03 -3.08 14.73
CA THR A 244 9.14 -4.03 14.86
C THR A 244 8.75 -5.49 14.60
N ALA A 245 7.46 -5.79 14.39
CA ALA A 245 7.01 -7.08 13.90
C ALA A 245 7.24 -7.26 12.38
N GLN A 246 7.57 -6.18 11.66
CA GLN A 246 7.86 -6.26 10.24
C GLN A 246 9.28 -6.78 10.02
N ASP A 247 9.41 -7.82 9.20
CA ASP A 247 10.69 -8.33 8.73
C ASP A 247 11.30 -7.49 7.59
N HIS A 248 10.50 -6.66 6.94
CA HIS A 248 10.94 -5.65 5.98
C HIS A 248 10.50 -4.25 6.37
N THR A 249 11.45 -3.38 6.74
CA THR A 249 11.12 -2.01 7.15
C THR A 249 10.66 -1.19 5.95
N THR A 250 9.50 -0.56 6.06
CA THR A 250 9.03 0.44 5.08
C THR A 250 8.51 1.66 5.81
N GLN A 251 8.60 2.84 5.19
CA GLN A 251 7.91 4.05 5.67
C GLN A 251 6.45 4.10 5.22
N GLN A 252 6.12 3.34 4.17
CA GLN A 252 4.83 3.36 3.51
C GLN A 252 3.85 2.42 4.21
N GLY A 253 2.69 2.94 4.62
CA GLY A 253 1.62 2.16 5.25
C GLY A 253 2.01 1.53 6.60
N GLN A 254 2.99 2.09 7.31
CA GLN A 254 3.46 1.59 8.61
C GLN A 254 2.31 1.32 9.59
N LEU A 255 1.39 2.28 9.71
CA LEU A 255 0.25 2.17 10.61
C LEU A 255 -0.62 0.95 10.29
N LYS A 256 -0.92 0.76 8.99
CA LYS A 256 -1.67 -0.40 8.52
C LYS A 256 -0.91 -1.70 8.77
N LYS A 257 0.38 -1.75 8.43
CA LYS A 257 1.22 -2.95 8.59
C LYS A 257 1.34 -3.37 10.06
N ALA A 258 1.59 -2.43 10.97
CA ALA A 258 1.58 -2.69 12.41
C ALA A 258 0.21 -3.13 12.93
N THR A 259 -0.88 -2.55 12.41
CA THR A 259 -2.25 -2.96 12.77
C THR A 259 -2.53 -4.39 12.35
N VAL A 260 -2.16 -4.75 11.11
CA VAL A 260 -2.29 -6.12 10.59
C VAL A 260 -1.42 -7.08 11.39
N ALA A 261 -0.21 -6.68 11.78
CA ALA A 261 0.64 -7.49 12.65
C ALA A 261 -0.04 -7.75 14.00
N MET A 262 -0.60 -6.72 14.64
CA MET A 262 -1.30 -6.86 15.91
C MET A 262 -2.55 -7.76 15.79
N LEU A 263 -3.35 -7.59 14.74
CA LEU A 263 -4.54 -8.40 14.51
C LEU A 263 -4.18 -9.86 14.20
N SER A 264 -3.14 -10.09 13.40
CA SER A 264 -2.62 -11.44 13.12
C SER A 264 -2.14 -12.13 14.39
N ASN A 265 -1.48 -11.41 15.30
CA ASN A 265 -1.09 -11.94 16.61
C ASN A 265 -2.30 -12.23 17.50
N ALA A 266 -3.35 -11.41 17.46
CA ALA A 266 -4.56 -11.64 18.24
C ALA A 266 -5.29 -12.93 17.86
N VAL A 267 -5.08 -13.44 16.63
CA VAL A 267 -5.60 -14.73 16.16
C VAL A 267 -4.53 -15.85 16.14
N GLY A 268 -3.32 -15.57 16.64
CA GLY A 268 -2.25 -16.55 16.81
C GLY A 268 -1.43 -16.87 15.56
N THR A 269 -1.44 -16.00 14.54
CA THR A 269 -0.77 -16.26 13.25
C THR A 269 0.28 -15.20 12.87
N GLY A 270 0.48 -14.16 13.67
CA GLY A 270 1.38 -13.05 13.37
C GLY A 270 2.80 -13.20 13.93
N LEU A 271 3.74 -12.42 13.37
CA LEU A 271 5.07 -12.20 13.95
C LEU A 271 4.97 -11.33 15.20
N LEU A 272 5.60 -11.76 16.29
CA LEU A 272 5.69 -10.95 17.50
C LEU A 272 6.71 -9.82 17.30
N PRO A 273 6.42 -8.58 17.76
CA PRO A 273 7.39 -7.50 17.70
C PRO A 273 8.62 -7.78 18.59
N VAL A 274 9.82 -7.45 18.11
CA VAL A 274 11.07 -7.58 18.88
C VAL A 274 11.38 -6.37 19.77
N GLY A 275 10.73 -5.24 19.52
CA GLY A 275 11.02 -3.96 20.17
C GLY A 275 12.36 -3.36 19.73
N ARG A 276 12.77 -2.28 20.43
CA ARG A 276 13.97 -1.50 20.10
C ARG A 276 15.09 -1.54 21.13
N GLU A 277 14.82 -2.08 22.32
CA GLU A 277 15.78 -2.02 23.43
C GLU A 277 17.10 -2.70 23.07
N GLY A 278 18.18 -1.91 23.01
CA GLY A 278 19.48 -2.29 22.45
C GLY A 278 19.46 -2.43 20.93
N ILE A 279 19.89 -3.60 20.44
CA ILE A 279 19.89 -3.94 19.02
C ILE A 279 19.17 -5.28 18.87
N LYS A 280 18.11 -5.30 18.06
CA LYS A 280 17.25 -6.46 17.83
C LYS A 280 17.26 -6.85 16.36
N TYR A 281 17.11 -8.14 16.09
CA TYR A 281 16.94 -8.69 14.75
C TYR A 281 15.58 -9.37 14.66
N GLN A 282 14.76 -8.91 13.72
CA GLN A 282 13.50 -9.53 13.33
C GLN A 282 13.77 -10.39 12.10
N PRO A 283 13.78 -11.73 12.22
CA PRO A 283 13.98 -12.61 11.09
C PRO A 283 12.80 -12.51 10.11
N CYS A 284 13.11 -12.67 8.83
CA CYS A 284 12.11 -12.83 7.79
C CYS A 284 11.40 -14.18 7.93
N LEU A 285 10.07 -14.15 7.88
CA LEU A 285 9.32 -15.40 7.88
C LEU A 285 9.55 -16.15 6.59
N GLU A 286 9.54 -15.45 5.44
CA GLU A 286 9.60 -16.02 4.10
C GLU A 286 10.97 -16.59 3.75
N VAL A 287 12.04 -15.95 4.22
CA VAL A 287 13.42 -16.41 4.10
C VAL A 287 13.99 -16.58 5.52
N PRO A 288 13.85 -17.79 6.11
CA PRO A 288 14.27 -18.01 7.49
C PRO A 288 15.79 -17.86 7.64
N PRO A 289 16.25 -17.44 8.83
CA PRO A 289 17.67 -17.31 9.12
C PRO A 289 18.36 -18.67 9.04
N LEU A 290 19.64 -18.69 8.64
CA LEU A 290 20.42 -19.94 8.59
C LEU A 290 20.35 -20.71 9.91
N ALA A 291 20.06 -22.00 9.82
CA ALA A 291 19.99 -22.89 10.97
C ALA A 291 21.34 -23.58 11.24
N GLU A 292 21.53 -24.04 12.48
CA GLU A 292 22.71 -24.83 12.87
C GLU A 292 22.71 -26.16 12.13
N GLY A 293 23.82 -26.46 11.46
CA GLY A 293 24.04 -27.66 10.67
C GLY A 293 23.40 -27.65 9.27
N GLU A 294 22.81 -26.53 8.84
CA GLU A 294 22.15 -26.42 7.53
C GLU A 294 23.12 -26.72 6.37
N GLU A 295 22.60 -27.36 5.31
CA GLU A 295 23.35 -27.70 4.11
C GLU A 295 22.98 -26.75 2.97
N LEU A 296 23.93 -25.90 2.59
CA LEU A 296 23.86 -25.04 1.42
C LEU A 296 24.52 -25.73 0.22
N GLN A 297 24.10 -25.37 -0.99
CA GLN A 297 24.62 -26.00 -2.20
C GLN A 297 25.66 -25.11 -2.87
N GLN A 298 26.77 -25.72 -3.26
CA GLN A 298 27.86 -25.01 -3.94
C GLN A 298 27.36 -24.39 -5.25
N GLY A 299 27.80 -23.15 -5.55
CA GLY A 299 27.42 -22.45 -6.77
C GLY A 299 26.09 -21.70 -6.68
N LEU A 300 25.36 -21.82 -5.56
CA LEU A 300 24.16 -21.05 -5.29
C LEU A 300 24.42 -20.02 -4.21
N ASP A 301 23.90 -18.83 -4.45
CA ASP A 301 23.88 -17.80 -3.43
C ASP A 301 22.77 -18.06 -2.38
N PHE A 302 22.99 -17.53 -1.18
CA PHE A 302 22.05 -17.56 -0.06
C PHE A 302 21.70 -16.13 0.37
N ASN A 303 20.47 -15.74 0.08
CA ASN A 303 19.96 -14.43 0.48
C ASN A 303 19.71 -14.39 1.99
N ILE A 304 20.12 -13.31 2.64
CA ILE A 304 19.88 -13.00 4.04
C ILE A 304 18.79 -11.94 4.15
N HIS A 305 17.67 -12.26 4.78
CA HIS A 305 16.54 -11.34 4.93
C HIS A 305 16.27 -11.01 6.40
N GLY A 306 15.47 -9.98 6.61
CA GLY A 306 15.04 -9.52 7.93
C GLY A 306 15.42 -8.06 8.17
N SER A 307 15.10 -7.62 9.38
CA SER A 307 15.23 -6.22 9.77
C SER A 307 15.90 -6.06 11.12
N ILE A 308 16.66 -4.99 11.26
CA ILE A 308 17.34 -4.61 12.49
C ILE A 308 16.63 -3.39 13.09
N PHE A 309 16.29 -3.51 14.37
CA PHE A 309 15.61 -2.47 15.15
C PHE A 309 16.47 -2.07 16.34
N THR A 310 16.61 -0.76 16.56
CA THR A 310 17.50 -0.22 17.60
C THR A 310 16.91 0.98 18.30
N ASP A 311 17.38 1.26 19.51
CA ASP A 311 17.07 2.45 20.31
C ASP A 311 18.11 3.58 20.13
N SER A 312 19.27 3.26 19.55
CA SER A 312 20.35 4.18 19.20
C SER A 312 20.67 4.10 17.70
N PRO A 313 21.02 5.23 17.03
CA PRO A 313 21.38 5.22 15.62
C PRO A 313 22.42 4.15 15.26
N LEU A 314 22.15 3.41 14.19
CA LEU A 314 23.07 2.45 13.59
C LEU A 314 24.30 3.17 13.04
N THR A 315 25.44 2.50 13.12
CA THR A 315 26.70 2.94 12.49
C THR A 315 27.18 1.93 11.47
N SER A 316 26.94 0.63 11.70
CA SER A 316 27.25 -0.41 10.73
C SER A 316 26.48 -1.70 11.00
N VAL A 317 26.26 -2.49 9.95
CA VAL A 317 25.78 -3.87 10.02
C VAL A 317 26.69 -4.74 9.18
N SER A 318 27.12 -5.88 9.73
CA SER A 318 28.10 -6.77 9.10
C SER A 318 27.60 -8.21 9.06
N ALA A 319 27.81 -8.86 7.92
CA ALA A 319 27.56 -10.28 7.71
C ALA A 319 28.85 -10.96 7.27
N SER A 320 29.21 -12.07 7.92
CA SER A 320 30.38 -12.87 7.57
C SER A 320 30.03 -14.33 7.43
N PHE A 321 30.74 -15.00 6.52
CA PHE A 321 30.66 -16.43 6.25
C PHE A 321 32.08 -16.99 6.24
N VAL A 322 32.55 -17.36 7.42
CA VAL A 322 33.96 -17.69 7.67
C VAL A 322 34.18 -19.18 7.53
N SER A 323 35.11 -19.57 6.67
CA SER A 323 35.54 -20.97 6.52
C SER A 323 36.15 -21.48 7.81
N LEU A 324 35.71 -22.66 8.27
CA LEU A 324 36.31 -23.40 9.38
C LEU A 324 37.44 -24.33 8.91
N GLY A 325 37.81 -24.27 7.63
CA GLY A 325 38.96 -24.93 7.02
C GLY A 325 39.76 -23.96 6.15
N GLU A 326 40.40 -24.48 5.08
CA GLU A 326 41.28 -23.68 4.19
C GLU A 326 40.54 -22.95 3.05
N SER A 327 39.21 -22.97 3.04
CA SER A 327 38.41 -22.29 2.00
C SER A 327 38.41 -20.77 2.17
N SER A 328 38.05 -20.06 1.09
CA SER A 328 37.77 -18.62 1.13
C SER A 328 36.60 -18.30 2.06
N SER A 329 36.57 -17.07 2.57
CA SER A 329 35.52 -16.54 3.45
C SER A 329 34.93 -15.28 2.85
N ILE A 330 33.70 -14.94 3.23
CA ILE A 330 33.04 -13.68 2.91
C ILE A 330 32.92 -12.86 4.19
N ASP A 331 33.18 -11.56 4.10
CA ASP A 331 32.96 -10.61 5.18
C ASP A 331 32.58 -9.27 4.55
N VAL A 332 31.35 -8.84 4.80
CA VAL A 332 30.76 -7.65 4.20
C VAL A 332 30.13 -6.78 5.27
N THR A 333 30.16 -5.48 5.05
CA THR A 333 29.64 -4.48 5.97
C THR A 333 29.01 -3.34 5.18
N VAL A 334 27.87 -2.88 5.66
CA VAL A 334 27.26 -1.60 5.27
C VAL A 334 27.36 -0.62 6.43
N THR A 335 27.46 0.66 6.11
CA THR A 335 27.62 1.74 7.09
C THR A 335 26.54 2.80 6.95
N PHE A 336 26.32 3.53 8.05
CA PHE A 336 25.26 4.53 8.17
C PHE A 336 25.87 5.83 8.70
N ASN A 337 25.44 6.96 8.16
CA ASN A 337 25.81 8.26 8.72
C ASN A 337 25.04 8.49 10.04
N PRO A 338 25.71 8.70 11.18
CA PRO A 338 25.03 8.91 12.46
C PRO A 338 24.04 10.08 12.46
N GLU A 339 24.26 11.08 11.61
CA GLU A 339 23.38 12.26 11.47
C GLU A 339 22.00 11.91 10.88
N ASP A 340 21.92 10.84 10.08
CA ASP A 340 20.66 10.36 9.49
C ASP A 340 19.78 9.63 10.53
N ALA A 341 20.33 9.37 11.73
CA ALA A 341 19.64 8.79 12.87
C ALA A 341 18.88 7.48 12.54
N VAL A 342 19.44 6.65 11.65
CA VAL A 342 18.83 5.39 11.20
C VAL A 342 18.67 4.41 12.36
N ARG A 343 17.43 4.05 12.70
CA ARG A 343 17.09 3.10 13.79
C ARG A 343 16.36 1.84 13.33
N ASN A 344 16.02 1.80 12.04
CA ASN A 344 15.32 0.74 11.35
C ASN A 344 16.12 0.43 10.10
N TYR A 345 16.51 -0.81 9.89
CA TYR A 345 17.24 -1.19 8.69
C TYR A 345 16.80 -2.55 8.20
N SER A 346 16.25 -2.59 6.98
CA SER A 346 16.02 -3.83 6.26
C SER A 346 17.33 -4.27 5.60
N ILE A 347 17.75 -5.53 5.80
CA ILE A 347 19.01 -6.07 5.25
C ILE A 347 19.07 -6.00 3.72
N CYS A 348 17.90 -6.05 3.07
CA CYS A 348 17.74 -5.92 1.61
C CYS A 348 17.62 -4.46 1.12
N SER A 349 17.69 -3.45 1.99
CA SER A 349 17.60 -2.04 1.59
C SER A 349 18.99 -1.43 1.32
N SER A 350 19.09 -0.69 0.23
CA SER A 350 20.25 0.14 -0.11
C SER A 350 20.07 1.62 0.26
N LYS A 351 18.84 2.07 0.53
CA LYS A 351 18.47 3.49 0.61
C LYS A 351 19.15 4.22 1.76
N GLU A 352 19.30 3.56 2.89
CA GLU A 352 19.84 4.13 4.13
C GLU A 352 21.36 3.96 4.24
N THR A 353 21.97 3.21 3.33
CA THR A 353 23.40 2.83 3.40
C THR A 353 24.29 3.84 2.70
N VAL A 354 25.47 4.12 3.26
CA VAL A 354 26.49 4.98 2.63
C VAL A 354 27.03 4.35 1.34
N GLU A 355 27.05 3.03 1.26
CA GLU A 355 27.52 2.27 0.09
C GLU A 355 26.52 2.28 -1.07
N GLU A 356 25.30 2.78 -0.86
CA GLU A 356 24.17 2.69 -1.80
C GLU A 356 23.89 1.25 -2.26
N LYS A 357 24.14 0.28 -1.37
CA LYS A 357 24.00 -1.16 -1.61
C LYS A 357 23.42 -1.85 -0.40
N ALA A 358 22.52 -2.80 -0.64
CA ALA A 358 22.01 -3.66 0.41
C ALA A 358 23.08 -4.61 0.92
N LEU A 359 23.03 -4.95 2.22
CA LEU A 359 23.94 -5.92 2.82
C LEU A 359 23.76 -7.31 2.17
N ASP A 360 22.52 -7.69 1.88
CA ASP A 360 22.17 -8.93 1.17
C ASP A 360 22.87 -9.01 -0.19
N THR A 361 22.77 -7.96 -1.02
CA THR A 361 23.41 -7.91 -2.34
C THR A 361 24.94 -7.98 -2.27
N LEU A 362 25.56 -7.54 -1.16
CA LEU A 362 26.99 -7.68 -0.96
C LEU A 362 27.39 -9.09 -0.51
N PHE A 363 26.49 -9.80 0.17
CA PHE A 363 26.71 -11.12 0.75
C PHE A 363 26.52 -12.23 -0.30
N ASP A 364 27.48 -12.37 -1.22
CA ASP A 364 27.45 -13.43 -2.24
C ASP A 364 28.34 -14.62 -1.84
N ILE A 365 27.73 -15.78 -1.59
CA ILE A 365 28.44 -17.03 -1.26
C ILE A 365 28.60 -17.99 -2.44
N SER A 366 28.10 -17.65 -3.63
CA SER A 366 28.04 -18.55 -4.80
C SER A 366 29.41 -19.08 -5.23
N MET A 367 30.47 -18.30 -4.99
CA MET A 367 31.85 -18.66 -5.36
C MET A 367 32.58 -19.49 -4.29
N LEU A 368 31.95 -19.74 -3.14
CA LEU A 368 32.52 -20.56 -2.08
C LEU A 368 32.48 -22.04 -2.43
N ARG A 369 33.48 -22.79 -1.96
CA ARG A 369 33.60 -24.23 -2.22
C ARG A 369 32.93 -25.04 -1.13
N ALA A 370 32.65 -26.32 -1.42
CA ALA A 370 32.22 -27.26 -0.40
C ALA A 370 33.15 -27.25 0.83
N GLY A 371 32.57 -27.20 2.02
CA GLY A 371 33.30 -26.99 3.27
C GLY A 371 32.38 -26.65 4.45
N ARG A 372 32.97 -26.50 5.64
CA ARG A 372 32.27 -26.03 6.85
C ARG A 372 32.51 -24.55 7.05
N TYR A 373 31.44 -23.85 7.42
CA TYR A 373 31.44 -22.41 7.56
C TYR A 373 30.72 -21.98 8.83
N ARG A 374 31.07 -20.80 9.34
CA ARG A 374 30.32 -20.10 10.36
C ARG A 374 29.76 -18.81 9.78
N TYR A 375 28.44 -18.72 9.74
CA TYR A 375 27.73 -17.48 9.47
C TYR A 375 27.67 -16.63 10.74
N THR A 376 27.90 -15.33 10.63
CA THR A 376 27.71 -14.38 11.73
C THR A 376 27.11 -13.09 11.22
N LEU A 377 25.99 -12.67 11.81
CA LEU A 377 25.37 -11.36 11.63
C LEU A 377 25.63 -10.51 12.88
N SER A 378 26.08 -9.28 12.69
CA SER A 378 26.37 -8.35 13.78
C SER A 378 26.03 -6.92 13.41
N ALA A 379 25.80 -6.08 14.42
CA ALA A 379 25.49 -4.67 14.22
C ALA A 379 26.09 -3.79 15.31
N LYS A 380 26.32 -2.52 14.95
CA LYS A 380 26.87 -1.47 15.82
C LYS A 380 25.96 -0.26 15.80
N THR A 381 25.91 0.42 16.94
CA THR A 381 25.21 1.70 17.10
C THR A 381 26.13 2.71 17.78
N VAL A 382 25.72 3.98 17.81
CA VAL A 382 26.42 5.04 18.55
C VAL A 382 26.57 4.68 20.04
N ALA A 383 25.55 4.07 20.66
CA ALA A 383 25.58 3.63 22.05
C ALA A 383 26.38 2.32 22.27
N HIS A 384 26.50 1.47 21.25
CA HIS A 384 27.21 0.18 21.29
C HIS A 384 28.28 0.09 20.19
N PRO A 385 29.39 0.83 20.30
CA PRO A 385 30.44 0.89 19.28
C PRO A 385 31.24 -0.41 19.14
N GLU A 386 31.30 -1.24 20.19
CA GLU A 386 31.87 -2.58 20.15
C GLU A 386 31.09 -3.54 19.26
N GLY A 387 29.78 -3.30 19.12
CA GLY A 387 28.84 -4.12 18.38
C GLY A 387 28.37 -5.36 19.12
N ILE A 388 27.25 -5.90 18.67
CA ILE A 388 26.69 -7.16 19.18
C ILE A 388 26.53 -8.19 18.06
N THR A 389 26.67 -9.46 18.41
CA THR A 389 26.31 -10.58 17.53
C THR A 389 24.81 -10.84 17.62
N LEU A 390 24.13 -10.73 16.49
CA LEU A 390 22.69 -10.97 16.37
C LEU A 390 22.39 -12.44 16.05
N GLN A 391 23.24 -13.06 15.24
CA GLN A 391 23.16 -14.48 14.89
C GLN A 391 24.57 -15.03 14.69
N SER A 392 24.81 -16.26 15.12
CA SER A 392 26.01 -17.02 14.76
C SER A 392 25.65 -18.50 14.70
N THR A 393 25.94 -19.13 13.56
CA THR A 393 25.56 -20.52 13.30
C THR A 393 26.61 -21.21 12.44
N GLU A 394 26.86 -22.49 12.68
CA GLU A 394 27.68 -23.30 11.77
C GLU A 394 26.81 -23.99 10.73
N CYS A 395 27.27 -24.00 9.49
CA CYS A 395 26.62 -24.67 8.37
C CYS A 395 27.68 -25.29 7.45
N LYS A 396 27.23 -25.98 6.40
CA LYS A 396 28.13 -26.55 5.39
C LYS A 396 27.66 -26.26 3.98
N ILE A 397 28.62 -26.02 3.10
CA ILE A 397 28.40 -26.03 1.65
C ILE A 397 28.71 -27.45 1.15
N VAL A 398 27.80 -28.04 0.39
CA VAL A 398 27.95 -29.37 -0.22
C VAL A 398 27.98 -29.26 -1.75
N ASP A 399 28.84 -30.07 -2.38
CA ASP A 399 28.89 -30.22 -3.83
C ASP A 399 27.80 -31.22 -4.26
N THR A 400 26.82 -30.75 -5.04
CA THR A 400 25.72 -31.59 -5.53
C THR A 400 25.55 -31.45 -7.04
N LYS A 401 25.22 -32.55 -7.71
CA LYS A 401 24.99 -32.56 -9.16
C LYS A 401 23.60 -32.09 -9.58
N ARG A 402 22.65 -32.02 -8.66
CA ARG A 402 21.25 -31.64 -8.92
C ARG A 402 20.79 -30.68 -7.84
N ILE A 403 20.50 -29.47 -8.25
CA ILE A 403 20.09 -28.41 -7.34
C ILE A 403 18.66 -28.67 -6.88
N VAL A 404 18.36 -28.41 -5.62
CA VAL A 404 16.99 -28.43 -5.08
C VAL A 404 16.49 -27.00 -4.97
N LEU A 405 15.26 -26.75 -5.41
CA LEU A 405 14.58 -25.49 -5.13
C LEU A 405 14.32 -25.38 -3.62
N THR A 406 14.89 -24.36 -3.00
CA THR A 406 14.80 -24.09 -1.57
C THR A 406 13.93 -22.86 -1.32
N ARG A 407 13.48 -22.71 -0.07
CA ARG A 407 12.60 -21.63 0.37
C ARG A 407 13.13 -20.22 0.05
N ASN A 408 14.44 -20.01 0.16
CA ASN A 408 15.10 -18.74 -0.16
C ASN A 408 15.11 -18.37 -1.66
N LYS A 409 14.53 -19.21 -2.54
CA LYS A 409 14.32 -18.89 -3.96
C LYS A 409 12.89 -18.45 -4.25
N PHE A 410 12.10 -18.13 -3.22
CA PHE A 410 10.77 -17.56 -3.31
C PHE A 410 10.83 -16.06 -2.99
N ASP A 411 10.05 -15.27 -3.70
CA ASP A 411 9.99 -13.81 -3.59
C ASP A 411 8.88 -13.43 -2.61
N ASP A 412 9.13 -13.67 -1.32
CA ASP A 412 8.21 -13.45 -0.21
C ASP A 412 6.82 -14.12 -0.35
N ASN A 413 6.77 -15.25 -1.05
CA ASN A 413 5.54 -15.98 -1.37
C ASN A 413 5.58 -17.48 -1.02
N TYR A 414 6.61 -17.94 -0.30
CA TYR A 414 6.75 -19.36 0.05
C TYR A 414 5.61 -19.84 0.94
N ILE A 415 5.22 -19.03 1.93
CA ILE A 415 4.12 -19.41 2.85
C ILE A 415 2.82 -19.58 2.08
N GLU A 416 2.58 -18.75 1.08
CA GLU A 416 1.36 -18.80 0.27
C GLU A 416 1.36 -19.98 -0.69
N ALA A 417 2.49 -20.27 -1.33
CA ALA A 417 2.66 -21.52 -2.06
C ALA A 417 2.41 -22.73 -1.13
N SER A 418 3.01 -22.75 0.06
CA SER A 418 2.83 -23.82 1.05
C SER A 418 1.36 -24.00 1.43
N LYS A 419 0.64 -22.92 1.74
CA LYS A 419 -0.81 -22.96 2.05
C LYS A 419 -1.62 -23.51 0.89
N PHE A 420 -1.39 -23.03 -0.33
CA PHE A 420 -2.09 -23.48 -1.54
C PHE A 420 -1.94 -25.00 -1.74
N PHE A 421 -0.73 -25.53 -1.52
CA PHE A 421 -0.44 -26.96 -1.63
C PHE A 421 -0.76 -27.77 -0.36
N GLY A 422 -1.42 -27.17 0.64
CA GLY A 422 -1.81 -27.84 1.87
C GLY A 422 -0.64 -28.25 2.78
N GLY A 423 0.49 -27.55 2.66
CA GLY A 423 1.74 -27.81 3.40
C GLY A 423 2.64 -28.89 2.78
N ASP A 424 2.24 -29.50 1.67
CA ASP A 424 3.00 -30.57 1.01
C ASP A 424 4.11 -29.98 0.13
N THR A 425 5.35 -29.97 0.66
CA THR A 425 6.52 -29.41 -0.02
C THR A 425 6.93 -30.18 -1.27
N ASP A 426 6.61 -31.47 -1.37
CA ASP A 426 6.97 -32.29 -2.55
C ASP A 426 6.21 -31.84 -3.80
N LYS A 427 5.14 -31.05 -3.64
CA LYS A 427 4.36 -30.48 -4.74
C LYS A 427 5.00 -29.24 -5.36
N PHE A 428 5.94 -28.57 -4.70
CA PHE A 428 6.49 -27.30 -5.21
C PHE A 428 7.98 -27.09 -4.99
N LEU A 429 8.63 -27.92 -4.18
CA LEU A 429 10.08 -28.01 -4.08
C LEU A 429 10.55 -29.20 -4.91
N PHE A 430 11.37 -28.93 -5.92
CA PHE A 430 11.82 -29.94 -6.88
C PHE A 430 13.29 -29.76 -7.23
N HIS A 431 13.89 -30.82 -7.75
CA HIS A 431 15.21 -30.72 -8.33
C HIS A 431 15.17 -30.02 -9.69
N TYR A 432 16.17 -29.18 -9.95
CA TYR A 432 16.33 -28.51 -11.23
C TYR A 432 17.81 -28.44 -11.67
N SER A 433 17.99 -28.14 -12.95
CA SER A 433 19.27 -27.74 -13.53
C SER A 433 19.10 -26.47 -14.35
N LEU A 434 20.09 -25.57 -14.31
CA LEU A 434 20.12 -24.38 -15.15
C LEU A 434 20.33 -24.77 -16.62
N THR A 435 19.59 -24.16 -17.56
CA THR A 435 19.71 -24.44 -19.00
C THR A 435 20.41 -23.32 -19.77
N ASP A 436 19.93 -22.09 -19.61
CA ASP A 436 20.37 -20.84 -20.25
C ASP A 436 19.98 -19.65 -19.35
N ASP A 437 20.21 -18.40 -19.81
CA ASP A 437 20.14 -17.13 -19.04
C ASP A 437 19.20 -17.16 -17.83
N ARG A 438 17.93 -17.56 -18.02
CA ARG A 438 16.91 -17.68 -16.96
C ARG A 438 16.24 -19.05 -16.86
N GLY A 439 16.43 -19.91 -17.85
CA GLY A 439 15.68 -21.15 -17.98
C GLY A 439 16.13 -22.21 -16.99
N ILE A 440 15.16 -22.99 -16.49
CA ILE A 440 15.46 -24.18 -15.69
C ILE A 440 14.81 -25.41 -16.30
N SER A 441 15.52 -26.53 -16.21
CA SER A 441 14.95 -27.85 -16.45
C SER A 441 14.51 -28.44 -15.13
N THR A 442 13.20 -28.55 -14.92
CA THR A 442 12.62 -29.26 -13.77
C THR A 442 12.80 -30.77 -13.92
N GLU A 443 12.97 -31.47 -12.81
CA GLU A 443 13.06 -32.94 -12.82
C GLU A 443 11.84 -33.57 -13.50
N ASN A 444 12.11 -34.54 -14.38
CA ASN A 444 11.08 -35.18 -15.20
C ASN A 444 9.99 -35.84 -14.36
N ASP A 445 10.36 -36.52 -13.27
CA ASP A 445 9.41 -37.25 -12.43
C ASP A 445 8.44 -36.30 -11.74
N TRP A 446 8.96 -35.19 -11.18
CA TRP A 446 8.14 -34.13 -10.60
C TRP A 446 7.23 -33.49 -11.66
N ARG A 447 7.79 -33.09 -12.81
CA ARG A 447 7.04 -32.43 -13.88
C ARG A 447 5.94 -33.32 -14.44
N ASN A 448 6.21 -34.60 -14.67
CA ASN A 448 5.23 -35.55 -15.20
C ASN A 448 4.12 -35.88 -14.19
N LYS A 449 4.44 -35.82 -12.89
CA LYS A 449 3.47 -36.05 -11.82
C LYS A 449 2.52 -34.86 -11.64
N TYR A 450 3.06 -33.64 -11.67
CA TYR A 450 2.30 -32.48 -11.22
C TYR A 450 1.92 -31.47 -12.31
N ILE A 451 2.60 -31.41 -13.46
CA ILE A 451 2.27 -30.45 -14.51
C ILE A 451 1.45 -31.12 -15.61
N VAL A 452 0.18 -30.76 -15.69
CA VAL A 452 -0.85 -31.37 -16.57
C VAL A 452 -1.49 -30.33 -17.49
N GLU A 453 -2.19 -30.78 -18.53
CA GLU A 453 -2.97 -29.90 -19.42
C GLU A 453 -4.25 -29.40 -18.75
N SER A 454 -4.63 -28.15 -19.03
CA SER A 454 -5.90 -27.52 -18.69
C SER A 454 -6.43 -26.69 -19.87
N SER A 455 -7.64 -26.16 -19.76
CA SER A 455 -8.26 -25.32 -20.79
C SER A 455 -7.48 -24.05 -21.14
N LEU A 456 -6.59 -23.57 -20.26
CA LEU A 456 -5.76 -22.37 -20.47
C LEU A 456 -4.26 -22.69 -20.59
N GLY A 457 -3.93 -23.97 -20.84
CA GLY A 457 -2.55 -24.45 -21.02
C GLY A 457 -2.07 -25.35 -19.88
N ARG A 458 -0.75 -25.53 -19.79
CA ARG A 458 -0.14 -26.44 -18.82
C ARG A 458 -0.05 -25.79 -17.45
N VAL A 459 -0.50 -26.49 -16.41
CA VAL A 459 -0.63 -25.97 -15.04
C VAL A 459 -0.34 -27.06 -14.02
N HIS A 460 -0.21 -26.68 -12.75
CA HIS A 460 -0.16 -27.65 -11.66
C HIS A 460 -1.48 -28.42 -11.55
N SER A 461 -1.42 -29.72 -11.24
CA SER A 461 -2.59 -30.57 -11.05
C SER A 461 -3.59 -30.02 -10.01
N ASP A 462 -3.10 -29.54 -8.87
CA ASP A 462 -3.92 -28.84 -7.86
C ASP A 462 -4.49 -27.49 -8.33
N ALA A 463 -3.91 -26.87 -9.38
CA ALA A 463 -4.40 -25.61 -9.94
C ALA A 463 -5.49 -25.81 -11.00
N VAL A 464 -5.63 -27.01 -11.58
CA VAL A 464 -6.62 -27.30 -12.64
C VAL A 464 -8.02 -26.79 -12.32
N PRO A 465 -8.62 -27.03 -11.13
CA PRO A 465 -9.97 -26.57 -10.83
C PRO A 465 -10.16 -25.05 -10.99
N TYR A 466 -9.14 -24.28 -10.63
CA TYR A 466 -9.13 -22.82 -10.69
C TYR A 466 -9.04 -22.35 -12.14
N PHE A 467 -8.15 -22.95 -12.93
CA PHE A 467 -8.00 -22.63 -14.35
C PHE A 467 -9.25 -22.99 -15.18
N GLU A 468 -9.89 -24.11 -14.87
CA GLU A 468 -11.14 -24.50 -15.51
C GLU A 468 -12.29 -23.56 -15.13
N ALA A 469 -12.32 -23.09 -13.88
CA ALA A 469 -13.30 -22.09 -13.44
C ALA A 469 -13.10 -20.76 -14.15
N ALA A 470 -11.86 -20.28 -14.25
CA ALA A 470 -11.52 -19.07 -14.98
C ALA A 470 -11.94 -19.19 -16.45
N ASN A 471 -11.61 -20.30 -17.11
CA ASN A 471 -12.01 -20.55 -18.49
C ASN A 471 -13.54 -20.58 -18.66
N HIS A 472 -14.25 -21.25 -17.75
CA HIS A 472 -15.72 -21.27 -17.76
C HIS A 472 -16.29 -19.83 -17.74
N TYR A 473 -15.79 -18.97 -16.86
CA TYR A 473 -16.25 -17.59 -16.81
C TYR A 473 -15.86 -16.79 -18.06
N LEU A 474 -14.68 -17.00 -18.62
CA LEU A 474 -14.25 -16.36 -19.87
C LEU A 474 -15.17 -16.71 -21.06
N GLU A 475 -15.59 -17.97 -21.14
CA GLU A 475 -16.43 -18.52 -22.23
C GLU A 475 -17.92 -18.20 -22.08
N ASN A 476 -18.37 -17.72 -20.92
CA ASN A 476 -19.80 -17.50 -20.65
C ASN A 476 -20.14 -16.07 -20.21
N THR A 477 -19.15 -15.22 -19.93
CA THR A 477 -19.40 -13.85 -19.46
C THR A 477 -19.28 -12.82 -20.59
N TYR A 478 -20.28 -11.94 -20.69
CA TYR A 478 -20.28 -10.85 -21.66
C TYR A 478 -20.15 -9.49 -21.00
N VAL A 479 -19.47 -8.56 -21.68
CA VAL A 479 -19.22 -7.19 -21.24
C VAL A 479 -19.53 -6.21 -22.37
N CYS A 480 -20.03 -5.03 -22.01
CA CYS A 480 -20.17 -3.90 -22.92
C CYS A 480 -19.54 -2.66 -22.29
N VAL A 481 -18.63 -1.99 -23.01
CA VAL A 481 -18.00 -0.75 -22.53
C VAL A 481 -18.36 0.40 -23.47
N THR A 482 -19.15 1.35 -22.97
CA THR A 482 -19.47 2.59 -23.67
C THR A 482 -18.40 3.63 -23.39
N ILE A 483 -17.84 4.25 -24.43
CA ILE A 483 -16.76 5.23 -24.27
C ILE A 483 -17.33 6.64 -24.39
N ILE A 484 -17.03 7.51 -23.44
CA ILE A 484 -17.41 8.92 -23.42
C ILE A 484 -16.14 9.74 -23.57
N SER A 485 -16.04 10.57 -24.60
CA SER A 485 -14.87 11.44 -24.75
C SER A 485 -14.96 12.60 -23.75
N PRO A 486 -14.00 12.73 -22.82
CA PRO A 486 -14.03 13.84 -21.86
C PRO A 486 -13.79 15.19 -22.56
N ARG A 487 -13.10 15.19 -23.70
CA ARG A 487 -12.76 16.40 -24.46
C ARG A 487 -13.93 16.94 -25.28
N THR A 488 -14.76 16.08 -25.85
CA THR A 488 -15.81 16.48 -26.79
C THR A 488 -17.23 16.13 -26.35
N GLY A 489 -17.38 15.34 -25.30
CA GLY A 489 -18.66 14.77 -24.87
C GLY A 489 -19.22 13.69 -25.81
N ASN A 490 -18.47 13.30 -26.86
CA ASN A 490 -18.94 12.31 -27.83
C ASN A 490 -19.03 10.92 -27.19
N VAL A 491 -20.18 10.27 -27.39
CA VAL A 491 -20.42 8.91 -26.92
C VAL A 491 -20.16 7.92 -28.06
N THR A 492 -19.31 6.93 -27.81
CA THR A 492 -19.12 5.76 -28.66
C THR A 492 -19.75 4.57 -27.96
N ASN A 493 -20.88 4.09 -28.49
CA ASN A 493 -21.59 2.95 -27.93
C ASN A 493 -20.69 1.70 -27.92
N GLY A 494 -20.71 1.00 -26.79
CA GLY A 494 -20.02 -0.27 -26.63
C GLY A 494 -20.61 -1.38 -27.49
N ARG A 495 -19.87 -2.49 -27.57
CA ARG A 495 -20.34 -3.74 -28.18
C ARG A 495 -20.37 -4.81 -27.09
N VAL A 496 -21.46 -5.56 -27.00
CA VAL A 496 -21.52 -6.78 -26.20
C VAL A 496 -20.47 -7.77 -26.72
N THR A 497 -19.47 -8.04 -25.89
CA THR A 497 -18.24 -8.77 -26.22
C THR A 497 -18.05 -9.88 -25.21
N LEU A 498 -17.72 -11.08 -25.68
CA LEU A 498 -17.38 -12.20 -24.80
C LEU A 498 -16.04 -11.91 -24.11
N LEU A 499 -15.89 -12.25 -22.84
CA LEU A 499 -14.62 -12.01 -22.14
C LEU A 499 -13.44 -12.71 -22.81
N LYS A 500 -13.61 -13.95 -23.27
CA LYS A 500 -12.54 -14.68 -23.98
C LYS A 500 -12.05 -13.92 -25.22
N ASP A 501 -12.93 -13.17 -25.90
CA ASP A 501 -12.54 -12.35 -27.06
C ASP A 501 -11.63 -11.16 -26.66
N LEU A 502 -11.53 -10.81 -25.38
CA LEU A 502 -10.61 -9.79 -24.88
C LEU A 502 -9.20 -10.33 -24.57
N ILE A 503 -8.95 -11.62 -24.81
CA ILE A 503 -7.63 -12.25 -24.68
C ILE A 503 -6.99 -12.38 -26.07
N ASP A 504 -5.87 -11.68 -26.28
CA ASP A 504 -5.03 -11.78 -27.47
C ASP A 504 -3.89 -12.79 -27.28
N LYS A 505 -3.35 -12.86 -26.06
CA LYS A 505 -2.28 -13.78 -25.68
C LYS A 505 -2.44 -14.26 -24.24
N GLU A 506 -2.15 -15.52 -23.99
CA GLU A 506 -2.10 -16.10 -22.65
C GLU A 506 -0.88 -17.03 -22.49
N THR A 507 -0.29 -17.11 -21.30
CA THR A 507 0.85 -17.99 -21.01
C THR A 507 0.81 -18.48 -19.56
N THR A 508 0.94 -19.80 -19.36
CA THR A 508 0.83 -20.46 -18.04
C THR A 508 2.17 -21.03 -17.60
N TYR A 509 2.40 -22.35 -17.68
CA TYR A 509 3.63 -22.95 -17.17
C TYR A 509 4.87 -22.63 -18.02
N VAL A 510 5.84 -21.95 -17.41
CA VAL A 510 7.15 -21.63 -18.00
C VAL A 510 8.23 -21.80 -16.92
N PRO A 511 9.07 -22.85 -16.99
CA PRO A 511 10.05 -23.11 -15.96
C PRO A 511 11.27 -22.18 -16.10
N ARG A 512 11.36 -21.18 -15.22
CA ARG A 512 12.44 -20.17 -15.20
C ARG A 512 12.59 -19.48 -13.85
N PHE A 513 13.71 -18.80 -13.68
CA PHE A 513 13.86 -17.74 -12.69
C PHE A 513 13.24 -16.42 -13.20
N GLN A 514 12.94 -15.52 -12.26
CA GLN A 514 12.67 -14.11 -12.52
C GLN A 514 13.88 -13.42 -13.21
N SER A 515 13.71 -12.18 -13.65
CA SER A 515 14.73 -11.48 -14.45
C SER A 515 16.03 -11.22 -13.67
N ASN A 516 15.94 -11.13 -12.34
CA ASN A 516 17.07 -10.97 -11.43
C ASN A 516 17.86 -12.27 -11.17
N LEU A 517 17.36 -13.43 -11.63
CA LEU A 517 17.95 -14.76 -11.39
C LEU A 517 17.94 -15.23 -9.92
N GLU A 518 17.35 -14.45 -9.01
CA GLU A 518 17.34 -14.73 -7.58
C GLU A 518 16.15 -15.63 -7.21
N TYR A 519 14.96 -15.31 -7.74
CA TYR A 519 13.71 -15.95 -7.35
C TYR A 519 13.07 -16.77 -8.47
N VAL A 520 12.43 -17.86 -8.10
CA VAL A 520 11.67 -18.72 -9.02
C VAL A 520 10.45 -17.97 -9.53
N SER A 521 10.19 -18.06 -10.82
CA SER A 521 8.95 -17.49 -11.38
C SER A 521 7.74 -18.31 -10.95
N HIS A 522 6.62 -17.66 -10.62
CA HIS A 522 5.34 -18.34 -10.36
C HIS A 522 4.86 -19.23 -11.51
N HIS A 523 5.20 -18.87 -12.75
CA HIS A 523 4.95 -19.71 -13.92
C HIS A 523 5.64 -21.07 -13.84
N THR A 524 6.76 -21.17 -13.11
CA THR A 524 7.46 -22.44 -12.90
C THR A 524 6.65 -23.40 -12.04
N LEU A 525 5.78 -22.90 -11.16
CA LEU A 525 4.91 -23.75 -10.35
C LEU A 525 3.65 -24.18 -11.10
N GLY A 526 3.34 -23.53 -12.23
CA GLY A 526 2.08 -23.77 -12.96
C GLY A 526 0.85 -23.23 -12.21
N THR A 527 1.03 -22.20 -11.39
CA THR A 527 -0.01 -21.56 -10.57
C THR A 527 -0.30 -20.11 -11.00
N ALA A 528 0.27 -19.69 -12.12
CA ALA A 528 0.17 -18.34 -12.66
C ALA A 528 -0.21 -18.33 -14.14
N ILE A 529 -0.83 -17.24 -14.56
CA ILE A 529 -1.15 -16.95 -15.95
C ILE A 529 -0.86 -15.49 -16.28
N ASP A 530 -0.24 -15.32 -17.41
CA ASP A 530 0.09 -14.06 -18.03
C ASP A 530 -0.91 -13.80 -19.15
N VAL A 531 -1.71 -12.74 -19.05
CA VAL A 531 -2.76 -12.43 -20.04
C VAL A 531 -2.52 -11.07 -20.70
N ASN A 532 -2.46 -11.04 -22.03
CA ASN A 532 -2.24 -9.85 -22.85
C ASN A 532 -0.89 -9.15 -22.57
N ASP A 533 0.22 -9.88 -22.41
CA ASP A 533 1.58 -9.28 -22.26
C ASP A 533 1.94 -8.38 -23.40
N ASN A 534 1.39 -8.63 -24.58
CA ASN A 534 1.69 -7.87 -25.77
C ASN A 534 0.99 -6.50 -25.83
N MET A 535 0.19 -6.13 -24.83
CA MET A 535 -0.44 -4.81 -24.74
C MET A 535 0.40 -3.87 -23.89
N TYR A 536 0.79 -2.72 -24.45
CA TYR A 536 1.69 -1.76 -23.79
C TYR A 536 1.34 -1.39 -22.33
N PRO A 537 0.08 -1.10 -21.96
CA PRO A 537 -0.28 -0.82 -20.56
C PRO A 537 0.02 -1.95 -19.58
N ASN A 538 0.20 -3.17 -20.06
CA ASN A 538 0.46 -4.33 -19.23
C ASN A 538 1.95 -4.57 -19.00
N PHE A 539 2.85 -3.86 -19.69
CA PHE A 539 4.29 -3.96 -19.43
C PHE A 539 4.62 -3.44 -18.04
N ASN A 540 5.55 -4.09 -17.34
CA ASN A 540 6.08 -3.77 -16.02
C ASN A 540 6.88 -2.46 -16.06
N ILE A 541 6.15 -1.37 -16.02
CA ILE A 541 6.64 0.01 -16.01
C ILE A 541 5.82 0.73 -14.94
N LEU A 542 6.49 1.34 -13.95
CA LEU A 542 5.81 2.00 -12.83
C LEU A 542 4.67 2.95 -13.27
N SER A 543 4.89 3.76 -14.31
CA SER A 543 3.87 4.68 -14.83
C SER A 543 2.65 4.00 -15.46
N ASN A 544 2.79 2.76 -15.93
CA ASN A 544 1.66 1.99 -16.44
C ASN A 544 0.73 1.55 -15.30
N HIS A 545 1.28 1.31 -14.12
CA HIS A 545 0.52 0.88 -12.96
C HIS A 545 -0.42 2.01 -12.49
N ASP A 546 0.10 3.22 -12.37
CA ASP A 546 -0.70 4.42 -12.06
C ASP A 546 -1.75 4.68 -13.14
N LEU A 547 -1.39 4.47 -14.41
CA LEU A 547 -2.31 4.64 -15.53
C LEU A 547 -3.50 3.70 -15.43
N VAL A 548 -3.28 2.40 -15.27
CA VAL A 548 -4.40 1.45 -15.19
C VAL A 548 -5.17 1.63 -13.89
N GLY A 549 -4.48 1.83 -12.77
CA GLY A 549 -5.11 2.09 -11.47
C GLY A 549 -6.05 3.29 -11.54
N SER A 550 -5.60 4.40 -12.13
CA SER A 550 -6.39 5.61 -12.35
C SER A 550 -7.55 5.38 -13.33
N ASP A 551 -7.30 4.75 -14.48
CA ASP A 551 -8.32 4.48 -15.48
C ASP A 551 -9.44 3.59 -14.92
N VAL A 552 -9.10 2.59 -14.11
CA VAL A 552 -10.09 1.75 -13.44
C VAL A 552 -10.76 2.57 -12.33
N LYS A 553 -10.02 3.17 -11.40
CA LYS A 553 -10.60 3.85 -10.22
C LYS A 553 -11.51 5.00 -10.62
N HIS A 554 -11.00 5.94 -11.40
CA HIS A 554 -11.63 7.23 -11.66
C HIS A 554 -12.44 7.28 -12.96
N HIS A 555 -12.07 6.47 -13.96
CA HIS A 555 -12.61 6.61 -15.31
C HIS A 555 -13.53 5.49 -15.76
N LEU A 556 -13.57 4.37 -15.03
CA LEU A 556 -14.44 3.24 -15.33
C LEU A 556 -15.61 3.18 -14.34
N ALA A 557 -16.84 3.28 -14.83
CA ALA A 557 -18.06 3.15 -14.05
C ALA A 557 -18.79 1.86 -14.40
N TYR A 558 -19.22 1.11 -13.39
CA TYR A 558 -20.09 -0.05 -13.57
C TYR A 558 -21.56 0.40 -13.53
N ASN A 559 -22.32 0.08 -14.58
CA ASN A 559 -23.70 0.52 -14.77
C ASN A 559 -24.73 -0.58 -14.45
N GLY A 560 -24.29 -1.73 -13.92
CA GLY A 560 -25.15 -2.87 -13.63
C GLY A 560 -25.19 -3.93 -14.74
N ILE A 561 -26.05 -4.94 -14.53
CA ILE A 561 -26.32 -6.02 -15.49
C ILE A 561 -27.41 -5.55 -16.45
N LYS A 562 -27.19 -5.70 -17.75
CA LYS A 562 -28.17 -5.43 -18.81
C LYS A 562 -28.43 -6.67 -19.65
N THR A 563 -29.46 -6.61 -20.48
CA THR A 563 -29.84 -7.70 -21.40
C THR A 563 -29.84 -7.16 -22.83
N ALA A 564 -29.16 -7.84 -23.74
CA ALA A 564 -29.14 -7.52 -25.15
C ALA A 564 -30.43 -7.97 -25.84
N ASP A 565 -30.67 -7.48 -27.06
CA ASP A 565 -31.88 -7.81 -27.84
C ASP A 565 -32.05 -9.32 -28.13
N ASP A 566 -30.94 -10.07 -28.13
CA ASP A 566 -30.93 -11.52 -28.30
C ASP A 566 -31.10 -12.30 -26.98
N GLY A 567 -31.39 -11.61 -25.88
CA GLY A 567 -31.64 -12.19 -24.56
C GLY A 567 -30.39 -12.45 -23.73
N ARG A 568 -29.18 -12.22 -24.25
CA ARG A 568 -27.94 -12.42 -23.48
C ARG A 568 -27.76 -11.33 -22.43
N GLN A 569 -27.47 -11.72 -21.19
CA GLN A 569 -27.10 -10.79 -20.13
C GLN A 569 -25.63 -10.40 -20.24
N TYR A 570 -25.30 -9.16 -19.89
CA TYR A 570 -23.93 -8.65 -19.93
C TYR A 570 -23.70 -7.60 -18.84
N TYR A 571 -22.44 -7.46 -18.42
CA TYR A 571 -22.00 -6.41 -17.50
C TYR A 571 -21.77 -5.12 -18.30
N ASP A 572 -22.48 -4.05 -17.94
CA ASP A 572 -22.41 -2.78 -18.64
C ASP A 572 -21.47 -1.80 -17.92
N PHE A 573 -20.60 -1.15 -18.67
CA PHE A 573 -19.66 -0.16 -18.17
C PHE A 573 -19.67 1.10 -19.02
N SER A 574 -19.36 2.23 -18.38
CA SER A 574 -19.00 3.48 -19.03
C SER A 574 -17.53 3.77 -18.75
N TYR A 575 -16.80 4.22 -19.76
CA TYR A 575 -15.42 4.65 -19.63
C TYR A 575 -15.24 6.06 -20.18
N ASP A 576 -14.75 6.98 -19.36
CA ASP A 576 -14.52 8.38 -19.74
C ASP A 576 -13.04 8.79 -19.77
N GLY A 577 -12.13 7.84 -19.60
CA GLY A 577 -10.70 8.10 -19.59
C GLY A 577 -10.15 8.46 -20.97
N SER A 578 -8.97 9.06 -20.98
CA SER A 578 -8.37 9.61 -22.21
C SER A 578 -7.58 8.58 -23.04
N TYR A 579 -7.36 7.37 -22.52
CA TYR A 579 -6.55 6.36 -23.20
C TYR A 579 -7.13 5.95 -24.56
N SER A 580 -6.35 6.11 -25.62
CA SER A 580 -6.84 6.06 -27.00
C SER A 580 -6.72 4.68 -27.65
N ALA A 581 -5.73 3.87 -27.25
CA ALA A 581 -5.52 2.56 -27.85
C ALA A 581 -6.54 1.55 -27.31
N ARG A 582 -7.17 0.84 -28.25
CA ARG A 582 -8.29 -0.07 -27.96
C ARG A 582 -8.02 -1.45 -28.55
N PHE A 583 -8.57 -2.48 -27.91
CA PHE A 583 -8.66 -3.83 -28.43
C PHE A 583 -10.13 -4.28 -28.32
N ASN A 584 -10.71 -4.78 -29.40
CA ASN A 584 -12.15 -5.07 -29.48
C ASN A 584 -13.06 -3.92 -28.99
N ARG A 585 -12.68 -2.68 -29.33
CA ARG A 585 -13.34 -1.42 -28.92
C ARG A 585 -13.26 -1.08 -27.43
N VAL A 586 -12.60 -1.89 -26.62
CA VAL A 586 -12.35 -1.62 -25.20
C VAL A 586 -10.95 -0.97 -25.05
N PRO A 587 -10.78 0.09 -24.24
CA PRO A 587 -9.46 0.66 -23.95
C PRO A 587 -8.53 -0.41 -23.37
N LYS A 588 -7.29 -0.50 -23.87
CA LYS A 588 -6.36 -1.56 -23.45
C LYS A 588 -6.01 -1.50 -21.96
N THR A 589 -6.07 -0.32 -21.36
CA THR A 589 -5.79 -0.10 -19.93
C THR A 589 -6.75 -0.87 -19.02
N ILE A 590 -8.03 -1.00 -19.38
CA ILE A 590 -9.03 -1.62 -18.49
C ILE A 590 -9.30 -3.11 -18.78
N ILE A 591 -8.75 -3.69 -19.85
CA ILE A 591 -9.08 -5.04 -20.29
C ILE A 591 -8.72 -6.09 -19.25
N ASN A 592 -7.49 -6.05 -18.72
CA ASN A 592 -7.06 -7.03 -17.74
C ASN A 592 -7.81 -6.90 -16.41
N TYR A 593 -8.28 -5.69 -16.07
CA TYR A 593 -9.20 -5.51 -14.94
C TYR A 593 -10.52 -6.24 -15.17
N LEU A 594 -11.11 -6.09 -16.36
CA LEU A 594 -12.36 -6.77 -16.70
C LEU A 594 -12.18 -8.29 -16.68
N LEU A 595 -11.09 -8.80 -17.25
CA LEU A 595 -10.75 -10.22 -17.23
C LEU A 595 -10.53 -10.73 -15.79
N TYR A 596 -9.82 -9.96 -14.98
CA TYR A 596 -9.57 -10.28 -13.58
C TYR A 596 -10.87 -10.34 -12.78
N GLU A 597 -11.60 -9.23 -12.68
CA GLU A 597 -12.81 -9.09 -11.87
C GLU A 597 -13.88 -10.11 -12.25
N LEU A 598 -14.10 -10.33 -13.55
CA LEU A 598 -15.23 -11.14 -14.02
C LEU A 598 -14.90 -12.62 -14.25
N ALA A 599 -13.63 -13.01 -14.27
CA ALA A 599 -13.22 -14.40 -14.45
C ALA A 599 -12.20 -14.88 -13.41
N PHE A 600 -11.01 -14.29 -13.38
CA PHE A 600 -9.90 -14.84 -12.57
C PHE A 600 -10.11 -14.65 -11.06
N PHE A 601 -10.58 -13.47 -10.62
CA PHE A 601 -10.94 -13.20 -9.23
C PHE A 601 -12.01 -14.19 -8.73
N ARG A 602 -13.07 -14.40 -9.52
CA ARG A 602 -14.13 -15.37 -9.22
C ARG A 602 -13.64 -16.81 -9.18
N ALA A 603 -12.57 -17.11 -9.91
CA ALA A 603 -11.94 -18.41 -9.95
C ALA A 603 -10.89 -18.59 -8.84
N GLY A 604 -10.66 -17.59 -7.96
CA GLY A 604 -9.74 -17.66 -6.83
C GLY A 604 -8.33 -17.16 -7.13
N PHE A 605 -8.08 -16.58 -8.31
CA PHE A 605 -6.82 -15.94 -8.62
C PHE A 605 -6.74 -14.55 -8.01
N GLN A 606 -5.50 -14.12 -7.82
CA GLN A 606 -5.12 -12.80 -7.36
C GLN A 606 -4.39 -12.07 -8.47
N TRP A 607 -4.38 -10.74 -8.43
CA TRP A 607 -3.69 -9.92 -9.42
C TRP A 607 -2.35 -9.46 -8.85
N GLY A 608 -1.27 -10.00 -9.39
CA GLY A 608 0.08 -9.96 -8.81
C GLY A 608 0.77 -8.61 -8.65
N TYR A 609 0.12 -7.47 -8.93
CA TYR A 609 0.87 -6.22 -8.94
C TYR A 609 0.23 -4.98 -8.36
N TYR A 610 -1.10 -4.83 -8.26
CA TYR A 610 -1.68 -3.51 -7.93
C TYR A 610 -1.26 -2.92 -6.57
N TYR A 611 -0.41 -3.62 -5.81
CA TYR A 611 -0.28 -3.53 -4.38
C TYR A 611 1.11 -3.77 -3.75
N GLU A 612 2.25 -3.72 -4.48
CA GLU A 612 3.66 -3.49 -3.97
C GLU A 612 4.79 -4.33 -4.66
N THR A 613 4.48 -5.07 -5.73
CA THR A 613 5.39 -5.90 -6.58
C THR A 613 6.46 -5.21 -7.45
N ALA A 614 7.21 -6.01 -8.23
CA ALA A 614 7.94 -5.67 -9.48
C ALA A 614 7.46 -6.56 -10.67
N CYS A 615 6.14 -6.73 -10.84
CA CYS A 615 5.47 -7.61 -11.80
C CYS A 615 4.61 -6.85 -12.85
N ASP A 616 4.29 -7.50 -13.97
CA ASP A 616 3.52 -6.92 -15.08
C ASP A 616 1.99 -6.84 -14.79
N GLY A 617 1.25 -5.91 -15.40
CA GLY A 617 -0.21 -5.68 -15.23
C GLY A 617 -1.12 -6.80 -15.77
N MET A 618 -0.57 -7.97 -16.00
CA MET A 618 -1.13 -9.11 -16.72
C MET A 618 -1.04 -10.43 -15.95
N HIS A 619 -0.41 -10.39 -14.78
CA HIS A 619 -0.04 -11.57 -14.02
C HIS A 619 -1.12 -11.93 -13.01
N PHE A 620 -1.83 -13.04 -13.22
CA PHE A 620 -2.82 -13.58 -12.28
C PHE A 620 -2.31 -14.87 -11.63
N MET A 621 -2.41 -14.99 -10.30
CA MET A 621 -1.74 -16.05 -9.53
C MET A 621 -2.60 -16.67 -8.44
N LEU A 622 -2.30 -17.93 -8.09
CA LEU A 622 -2.94 -18.65 -6.98
C LEU A 622 -2.08 -18.75 -5.71
N THR A 623 -0.77 -18.48 -5.82
CA THR A 623 0.22 -18.74 -4.76
C THR A 623 0.91 -17.47 -4.24
N GLU A 624 0.25 -16.32 -4.34
CA GLU A 624 0.70 -15.04 -3.76
C GLU A 624 -0.53 -14.35 -3.17
N ASN A 625 -0.41 -13.72 -1.99
CA ASN A 625 -1.54 -13.12 -1.25
C ASN A 625 -1.50 -11.58 -1.25
N ASP A 626 -2.45 -10.95 -1.94
CA ASP A 626 -3.05 -9.67 -1.54
C ASP A 626 -4.49 -9.43 -2.09
N ILE A 627 -5.35 -10.46 -2.06
CA ILE A 627 -6.77 -10.33 -2.47
C ILE A 627 -7.52 -9.23 -1.69
N ASN A 628 -7.09 -8.98 -0.45
CA ASN A 628 -7.66 -7.99 0.44
C ASN A 628 -7.55 -6.59 -0.12
N ARG A 629 -6.55 -6.25 -0.94
CA ARG A 629 -6.48 -4.88 -1.47
C ARG A 629 -7.40 -4.65 -2.67
N HIS A 630 -7.68 -5.67 -3.47
CA HIS A 630 -8.75 -5.57 -4.47
C HIS A 630 -10.12 -5.33 -3.80
N MET A 631 -10.38 -5.96 -2.65
CA MET A 631 -11.67 -5.95 -1.95
C MET A 631 -11.83 -4.87 -0.85
N HIS A 632 -10.75 -4.52 -0.15
CA HIS A 632 -10.76 -3.87 1.18
C HIS A 632 -9.64 -2.84 1.37
N SER A 633 -8.94 -2.40 0.31
CA SER A 633 -8.07 -1.23 0.43
C SER A 633 -8.84 0.06 0.20
N ASP A 634 -8.31 1.17 0.71
CA ASP A 634 -8.78 2.53 0.43
C ASP A 634 -8.67 2.89 -1.08
N ILE A 635 -7.94 2.08 -1.85
CA ILE A 635 -7.76 2.17 -3.31
C ILE A 635 -8.57 1.09 -4.06
N GLY A 636 -9.40 0.29 -3.36
CA GLY A 636 -10.02 -0.93 -3.88
C GLY A 636 -10.62 -0.76 -5.28
N LEU A 637 -10.14 -1.56 -6.23
CA LEU A 637 -10.56 -1.46 -7.64
C LEU A 637 -11.90 -2.14 -7.90
N ARG A 638 -12.43 -2.90 -6.93
CA ARG A 638 -13.64 -3.69 -7.09
C ARG A 638 -14.86 -2.82 -7.38
N LYS A 639 -15.50 -3.07 -8.53
CA LYS A 639 -16.74 -2.39 -8.94
C LYS A 639 -17.96 -3.29 -8.94
N ILE A 640 -17.77 -4.62 -8.86
CA ILE A 640 -18.83 -5.60 -9.03
C ILE A 640 -19.02 -6.40 -7.74
N TYR A 641 -20.25 -6.39 -7.25
CA TYR A 641 -20.65 -7.11 -6.04
C TYR A 641 -21.76 -8.13 -6.29
N THR A 642 -22.21 -8.24 -7.54
CA THR A 642 -23.24 -9.19 -7.96
C THR A 642 -22.88 -9.72 -9.34
N TYR A 643 -22.78 -11.04 -9.45
CA TYR A 643 -22.46 -11.72 -10.71
C TYR A 643 -23.74 -12.37 -11.30
N ILE A 644 -23.82 -12.39 -12.63
CA ILE A 644 -24.91 -13.01 -13.41
C ILE A 644 -25.03 -14.49 -13.05
N ASP A 645 -23.90 -15.20 -13.10
CA ASP A 645 -23.85 -16.63 -12.83
C ASP A 645 -23.43 -16.90 -11.38
N PRO A 646 -23.96 -17.96 -10.75
CA PRO A 646 -23.47 -18.42 -9.46
C PRO A 646 -22.01 -18.87 -9.55
N GLU A 647 -21.37 -19.09 -8.40
CA GLU A 647 -20.06 -19.71 -8.36
C GLU A 647 -20.08 -21.08 -9.03
N TRP A 648 -19.11 -21.31 -9.90
CA TRP A 648 -18.95 -22.56 -10.63
C TRP A 648 -17.92 -23.44 -9.93
N THR A 649 -18.23 -24.74 -9.82
CA THR A 649 -17.31 -25.73 -9.25
C THR A 649 -16.90 -26.71 -10.33
N TYR A 650 -15.59 -26.87 -10.52
CA TYR A 650 -15.06 -27.88 -11.42
C TYR A 650 -15.42 -29.28 -10.92
N THR A 651 -16.03 -30.08 -11.79
CA THR A 651 -16.22 -31.52 -11.57
C THR A 651 -15.34 -32.25 -12.58
N PRO A 652 -14.30 -33.00 -12.14
CA PRO A 652 -13.46 -33.75 -13.06
C PRO A 652 -14.30 -34.68 -13.93
N SER A 653 -14.09 -34.65 -15.24
CA SER A 653 -14.62 -35.68 -16.12
C SER A 653 -13.98 -37.01 -15.72
N ALA A 654 -14.80 -38.03 -15.45
CA ALA A 654 -14.30 -39.35 -15.08
C ALA A 654 -13.31 -39.82 -16.16
N SER A 655 -12.06 -40.11 -15.77
CA SER A 655 -11.09 -40.69 -16.69
C SER A 655 -11.72 -41.94 -17.32
N PRO A 656 -11.66 -42.11 -18.66
CA PRO A 656 -12.11 -43.35 -19.26
C PRO A 656 -11.33 -44.49 -18.59
N ALA A 657 -12.07 -45.43 -18.01
CA ALA A 657 -11.48 -46.58 -17.34
C ALA A 657 -10.48 -47.24 -18.30
N ALA A 658 -9.25 -47.44 -17.84
CA ALA A 658 -8.24 -48.15 -18.59
C ALA A 658 -8.83 -49.48 -19.07
N THR A 659 -9.01 -49.63 -20.37
CA THR A 659 -9.24 -50.93 -20.98
C THR A 659 -8.00 -51.77 -20.67
N ALA A 660 -8.17 -52.76 -19.79
CA ALA A 660 -7.15 -53.73 -19.46
C ALA A 660 -6.67 -54.47 -20.74
N PRO A 661 -5.38 -54.88 -20.80
CA PRO A 661 -4.79 -55.50 -21.97
C PRO A 661 -5.45 -56.81 -22.39
#